data_AF-A0A943K7U4-F1
#
_entry.id   AF-A0A943K7U4-F1
#
_cell.length_a   1.000
_cell.length_b   1.000
_cell.length_c   1.000
_cell.angle_alpha   90.00
_cell.angle_beta   90.00
_cell.angle_gamma   90.00
#
_symmetry.space_group_name_H-M   'P 1'
#
loop_
_entity.id
_entity.type
_entity.pdbx_description
1 polymer ?
#
loop_
_entity_poly.entity_id
_entity_poly.type
_entity_poly.pdbx_seq_one_letter_code
_entity_poly.pdbx_strand_id
1 'polypeptide(L)'
;MENYVGKRLDGRYEIQEIIGVGGMAVVYKAYDNIDDRIVAVKILKEEFLQNEEFRRRFKNESKAIAVLSHPNIVKVYDVSFGDRLQYIVMEYVEGITLKEYIEQQKVINWKEAVHFVTQILRALQHAHDKGIVHRDIKPQNIMLLQNGNIKVTDFGIARFSRSETRTMTESAIGSVHYISPEQARGEITDDKADLYSVGVVLYEMLTGQLPFQSDSAVSVAIMQLQSDPKSPRELNDQIPVGLEQITMKAMQKDVRDRYQSAAEMLLDLDEFKRNPDIKFDYACFVDNEPTKFIEDTGKVRPVVPPEPKDSYEEEASSRKKTLPILIGIVAGLAVVGIIIGILFGTGVLGGGRVEIPKLVDLDYYNDIAPQLDSKYKDYNIVVSEETITDSTKAPNTVAEQSPAYVEGKTMRKNGKIVVKLVRSDGEIEIPDVRGSTFEEAKQKLVSKGFNVSSNPMPAYDSELEAGQVIQTIPSAGTKAVAGTTIYIQVNTGKDTNSVEMPDLEVGKNTLEVAKMMLESLGLELDTNNIKYEDSEYPKDTIIAQDFKAGVMIPKKTKIGVTLSNGSGEAKKYTIRLDNMPNVKNTEATVRAYLDGTEKVYDQTVLLNGSPVSIDVTGSGSGRKFTVTLDGDTIYECTFDFTTGTKTNDKYSYENFKVSVPSVRGLTQAAAEEELKAYGFKVNVKTKTSLNTPSGQVFLQDPSDGRTAGYGSTVTITVSSGGFIGGDTTNPDANSAG
;
A
#
# COMPACT_ATOMS: atom_id res chain seq x y z
N MET A 1 18.12 -14.01 -30.09
CA MET A 1 19.02 -13.41 -29.09
C MET A 1 20.42 -13.95 -29.38
N GLU A 2 21.37 -13.11 -29.78
CA GLU A 2 22.73 -13.59 -30.03
C GLU A 2 23.35 -14.13 -28.73
N ASN A 3 23.91 -15.34 -28.79
CA ASN A 3 24.70 -15.87 -27.68
C ASN A 3 26.13 -15.30 -27.79
N TYR A 4 26.57 -14.58 -26.76
CA TYR A 4 27.91 -13.98 -26.69
C TYR A 4 28.97 -14.93 -26.12
N VAL A 5 28.59 -16.13 -25.68
CA VAL A 5 29.53 -17.15 -25.18
C VAL A 5 30.62 -17.46 -26.21
N GLY A 6 31.88 -17.45 -25.76
CA GLY A 6 33.06 -17.64 -26.60
C GLY A 6 33.51 -16.39 -27.37
N LYS A 7 32.74 -15.29 -27.34
CA LYS A 7 33.17 -14.00 -27.91
C LYS A 7 34.02 -13.23 -26.89
N ARG A 8 34.86 -12.33 -27.39
CA ARG A 8 35.65 -11.39 -26.58
C ARG A 8 35.18 -9.96 -26.81
N LEU A 9 34.77 -9.27 -25.76
CA LEU A 9 34.31 -7.88 -25.81
C LEU A 9 35.48 -6.91 -25.63
N ASP A 10 35.58 -5.93 -26.52
CA ASP A 10 36.63 -4.88 -26.55
C ASP A 10 38.05 -5.44 -26.41
N GLY A 11 38.29 -6.66 -26.89
CA GLY A 11 39.58 -7.35 -26.79
C GLY A 11 39.99 -7.72 -25.35
N ARG A 12 39.12 -7.51 -24.35
CA ARG A 12 39.43 -7.65 -22.92
C ARG A 12 38.62 -8.75 -22.24
N TYR A 13 37.29 -8.69 -22.33
CA TYR A 13 36.39 -9.56 -21.55
C TYR A 13 36.01 -10.79 -22.36
N GLU A 14 36.47 -11.97 -21.96
CA GLU A 14 36.16 -13.24 -22.61
C GLU A 14 34.92 -13.86 -21.99
N ILE A 15 33.83 -13.93 -22.75
CA ILE A 15 32.53 -14.39 -22.27
C ILE A 15 32.51 -15.93 -22.19
N GLN A 16 32.19 -16.48 -21.01
CA GLN A 16 32.25 -17.91 -20.73
C GLN A 16 30.89 -18.58 -20.74
N GLU A 17 29.95 -18.11 -19.92
CA GLU A 17 28.64 -18.75 -19.74
C GLU A 17 27.57 -17.72 -19.33
N ILE A 18 26.30 -18.05 -19.52
CA ILE A 18 25.17 -17.25 -19.04
C ILE A 18 24.93 -17.61 -17.58
N ILE A 19 24.89 -16.61 -16.70
CA ILE A 19 24.62 -16.79 -15.26
C ILE A 19 23.28 -16.18 -14.83
N GLY A 20 22.63 -15.39 -15.69
CA GLY A 20 21.29 -14.87 -15.43
C GLY A 20 20.64 -14.30 -16.69
N VAL A 21 19.33 -14.48 -16.82
CA VAL A 21 18.54 -13.91 -17.91
C VAL A 21 17.46 -13.03 -17.30
N GLY A 22 17.64 -11.71 -17.39
CA GLY A 22 16.64 -10.74 -16.96
C GLY A 22 15.69 -10.34 -18.07
N GLY A 23 14.70 -9.51 -17.75
CA GLY A 23 13.76 -8.93 -18.73
C GLY A 23 14.48 -8.09 -19.79
N MET A 24 15.40 -7.22 -19.38
CA MET A 24 16.07 -6.24 -20.27
C MET A 24 17.49 -6.61 -20.71
N ALA A 25 18.14 -7.51 -19.99
CA ALA A 25 19.56 -7.80 -20.14
C ALA A 25 19.85 -9.26 -19.84
N VAL A 26 20.95 -9.75 -20.38
CA VAL A 26 21.50 -11.07 -20.07
C VAL A 26 22.82 -10.87 -19.33
N VAL A 27 23.01 -11.59 -18.23
CA VAL A 27 24.22 -11.54 -17.42
C VAL A 27 25.07 -12.75 -17.74
N TYR A 28 26.30 -12.50 -18.11
CA TYR A 28 27.29 -13.51 -18.44
C TYR A 28 28.41 -13.52 -17.41
N LYS A 29 28.98 -14.68 -17.14
CA LYS A 29 30.30 -14.80 -16.52
C LYS A 29 31.36 -14.58 -17.59
N ALA A 30 32.38 -13.80 -17.27
CA ALA A 30 33.48 -13.53 -18.18
C ALA A 30 34.82 -13.50 -17.43
N TYR A 31 35.90 -13.69 -18.18
CA TYR A 31 37.25 -13.52 -17.68
C TYR A 31 37.85 -12.22 -18.23
N ASP A 32 38.28 -11.35 -17.33
CA ASP A 32 38.98 -10.10 -17.65
C ASP A 32 40.47 -10.42 -17.85
N ASN A 33 40.89 -10.46 -19.12
CA ASN A 33 42.26 -10.82 -19.49
C ASN A 33 43.32 -9.77 -19.11
N ILE A 34 42.91 -8.55 -18.74
CA ILE A 34 43.84 -7.47 -18.37
C ILE A 34 44.09 -7.49 -16.87
N ASP A 35 43.02 -7.55 -16.07
CA ASP A 35 43.10 -7.52 -14.60
C ASP A 35 43.17 -8.93 -13.97
N ASP A 36 43.24 -10.00 -14.78
CA ASP A 36 43.34 -11.41 -14.38
C ASP A 36 42.30 -11.81 -13.32
N ARG A 37 41.01 -11.62 -13.64
CA ARG A 37 39.90 -11.94 -12.71
C ARG A 37 38.62 -12.36 -13.42
N ILE A 38 37.79 -13.09 -12.69
CA ILE A 38 36.41 -13.38 -13.12
C ILE A 38 35.51 -12.19 -12.82
N VAL A 39 34.67 -11.83 -13.78
CA VAL A 39 33.72 -10.72 -13.71
C VAL A 39 32.35 -11.16 -14.23
N ALA A 40 31.31 -10.44 -13.83
CA ALA A 40 29.99 -10.55 -14.42
C ALA A 40 29.80 -9.42 -15.45
N VAL A 41 29.26 -9.75 -16.63
CA VAL A 41 29.02 -8.81 -17.72
C VAL A 41 27.53 -8.80 -18.04
N LYS A 42 26.86 -7.70 -17.69
CA LYS A 42 25.43 -7.49 -17.99
C LYS A 42 25.30 -6.80 -19.34
N ILE A 43 24.79 -7.52 -20.34
CA ILE A 43 24.63 -7.05 -21.72
C ILE A 43 23.16 -6.74 -21.98
N LEU A 44 22.88 -5.54 -22.51
CA LEU A 44 21.53 -5.12 -22.85
C LEU A 44 21.01 -5.86 -24.09
N LYS A 45 19.76 -6.33 -24.07
CA LYS A 45 19.13 -7.00 -25.23
C LYS A 45 18.90 -6.01 -26.38
N GLU A 46 19.02 -6.50 -27.61
CA GLU A 46 18.92 -5.68 -28.84
C GLU A 46 17.60 -4.92 -28.98
N GLU A 47 16.48 -5.49 -28.52
CA GLU A 47 15.16 -4.86 -28.56
C GLU A 47 15.08 -3.54 -27.77
N PHE A 48 15.98 -3.33 -26.82
CA PHE A 48 16.09 -2.09 -26.05
C PHE A 48 17.12 -1.11 -26.60
N LEU A 49 18.00 -1.53 -27.53
CA LEU A 49 19.03 -0.67 -28.13
C LEU A 49 18.43 0.37 -29.09
N GLN A 50 17.22 0.15 -29.61
CA GLN A 50 16.60 1.10 -30.56
C GLN A 50 15.92 2.30 -29.87
N ASN A 51 15.70 2.24 -28.55
CA ASN A 51 15.04 3.31 -27.82
C ASN A 51 16.07 4.30 -27.24
N GLU A 52 16.15 5.50 -27.82
CA GLU A 52 17.10 6.54 -27.39
C GLU A 52 16.91 6.97 -25.94
N GLU A 53 15.66 7.08 -25.46
CA GLU A 53 15.37 7.46 -24.08
C GLU A 53 15.91 6.40 -23.11
N PHE A 54 15.71 5.13 -23.46
CA PHE A 54 16.17 3.99 -22.68
C PHE A 54 17.70 3.93 -22.63
N ARG A 55 18.38 4.12 -23.77
CA ARG A 55 19.86 4.22 -23.84
C ARG A 55 20.38 5.33 -22.93
N ARG A 56 19.74 6.51 -22.97
CA ARG A 56 20.14 7.66 -22.15
C ARG A 56 20.01 7.36 -20.65
N ARG A 57 18.91 6.73 -20.23
CA ARG A 57 18.68 6.34 -18.81
C ARG A 57 19.65 5.27 -18.36
N PHE A 58 19.78 4.19 -19.12
CA PHE A 58 20.75 3.11 -18.86
C PHE A 58 22.16 3.67 -18.66
N LYS A 59 22.57 4.62 -19.50
CA LYS A 59 23.86 5.31 -19.39
C LYS A 59 24.00 6.16 -18.13
N ASN A 60 22.97 6.92 -17.77
CA ASN A 60 23.02 7.77 -16.58
C ASN A 60 23.01 6.93 -15.29
N GLU A 61 22.19 5.88 -15.23
CA GLU A 61 22.09 4.99 -14.07
C GLU A 61 23.37 4.16 -13.89
N SER A 62 23.91 3.59 -14.98
CA SER A 62 25.17 2.84 -14.90
C SER A 62 26.34 3.70 -14.40
N LYS A 63 26.39 4.98 -14.80
CA LYS A 63 27.40 5.93 -14.31
C LYS A 63 27.21 6.28 -12.84
N ALA A 64 25.96 6.41 -12.37
CA ALA A 64 25.67 6.67 -10.98
C ALA A 64 26.10 5.49 -10.09
N ILE A 65 25.88 4.25 -10.53
CA ILE A 65 26.26 3.06 -9.75
C ILE A 65 27.77 2.90 -9.67
N ALA A 66 28.52 3.29 -10.71
CA ALA A 66 29.98 3.19 -10.74
C ALA A 66 30.70 4.00 -9.64
N VAL A 67 30.04 5.00 -9.03
CA VAL A 67 30.60 5.74 -7.89
C VAL A 67 30.31 5.11 -6.53
N LEU A 68 29.52 4.03 -6.49
CA LEU A 68 29.23 3.29 -5.28
C LEU A 68 30.36 2.31 -4.97
N SER A 69 30.84 2.33 -3.72
CA SER A 69 31.87 1.42 -3.24
C SER A 69 31.58 1.08 -1.79
N HIS A 70 30.97 -0.09 -1.58
CA HIS A 70 30.54 -0.56 -0.27
C HIS A 70 30.63 -2.09 -0.23
N PRO A 71 31.02 -2.73 0.89
CA PRO A 71 31.12 -4.19 0.99
C PRO A 71 29.83 -4.93 0.63
N ASN A 72 28.67 -4.35 0.96
CA ASN A 72 27.34 -4.91 0.68
C ASN A 72 26.71 -4.42 -0.64
N ILE A 73 27.47 -3.79 -1.55
CA ILE A 73 27.02 -3.43 -2.90
C ILE A 73 27.93 -4.14 -3.91
N VAL A 74 27.35 -4.69 -4.97
CA VAL A 74 28.14 -5.24 -6.08
C VAL A 74 28.93 -4.13 -6.76
N LYS A 75 30.26 -4.28 -6.81
CA LYS A 75 31.11 -3.26 -7.41
C LYS A 75 30.99 -3.26 -8.92
N VAL A 76 30.80 -2.08 -9.52
CA VAL A 76 30.90 -1.89 -10.97
C VAL A 76 32.34 -1.53 -11.32
N TYR A 77 32.95 -2.27 -12.25
CA TYR A 77 34.32 -2.05 -12.71
C TYR A 77 34.38 -1.16 -13.94
N ASP A 78 33.49 -1.38 -14.89
CA ASP A 78 33.54 -0.72 -16.19
C ASP A 78 32.15 -0.63 -16.83
N VAL A 79 31.95 0.34 -17.71
CA VAL A 79 30.71 0.50 -18.48
C VAL A 79 31.03 0.89 -19.91
N SER A 80 30.55 0.10 -20.87
CA SER A 80 30.74 0.35 -22.30
C SER A 80 29.42 0.73 -22.98
N PHE A 81 29.47 1.79 -23.79
CA PHE A 81 28.32 2.37 -24.50
C PHE A 81 28.50 2.34 -26.02
N GLY A 82 28.94 1.21 -26.56
CA GLY A 82 29.06 1.04 -28.01
C GLY A 82 27.72 1.19 -28.74
N ASP A 83 27.77 1.60 -30.01
CA ASP A 83 26.56 1.81 -30.81
C ASP A 83 25.78 0.51 -31.08
N ARG A 84 26.48 -0.63 -31.12
CA ARG A 84 25.90 -1.95 -31.37
C ARG A 84 25.76 -2.81 -30.11
N LEU A 85 26.49 -2.48 -29.04
CA LEU A 85 26.54 -3.28 -27.83
C LEU A 85 26.75 -2.37 -26.62
N GLN A 86 25.89 -2.51 -25.62
CA GLN A 86 26.02 -1.82 -24.34
C GLN A 86 26.09 -2.84 -23.23
N TYR A 87 27.10 -2.71 -22.38
CA TYR A 87 27.33 -3.66 -21.31
C TYR A 87 27.95 -3.00 -20.07
N ILE A 88 27.67 -3.60 -18.91
CA ILE A 88 28.21 -3.21 -17.62
C ILE A 88 29.04 -4.38 -17.10
N VAL A 89 30.29 -4.10 -16.71
CA VAL A 89 31.18 -5.08 -16.08
C VAL A 89 31.16 -4.84 -14.58
N MET A 90 30.85 -5.90 -13.84
CA MET A 90 30.67 -5.86 -12.40
C MET A 90 31.36 -7.04 -11.72
N GLU A 91 31.52 -6.93 -10.41
CA GLU A 91 32.00 -8.00 -9.54
C GLU A 91 31.18 -9.27 -9.76
N TYR A 92 31.87 -10.38 -10.03
CA TYR A 92 31.24 -11.68 -10.01
C TYR A 92 31.09 -12.12 -8.55
N VAL A 93 29.86 -12.32 -8.11
CA VAL A 93 29.56 -12.77 -6.74
C VAL A 93 29.23 -14.26 -6.78
N GLU A 94 30.00 -15.05 -6.05
CA GLU A 94 29.75 -16.47 -5.88
C GLU A 94 28.81 -16.70 -4.69
N GLY A 95 27.57 -17.12 -4.97
CA GLY A 95 26.52 -17.29 -3.98
C GLY A 95 25.16 -17.58 -4.62
N ILE A 96 24.12 -17.59 -3.80
CA ILE A 96 22.72 -17.73 -4.24
C ILE A 96 21.97 -16.42 -4.01
N THR A 97 20.84 -16.22 -4.67
CA THR A 97 19.94 -15.10 -4.36
C THR A 97 19.25 -15.31 -3.01
N LEU A 98 18.85 -14.22 -2.36
CA LEU A 98 18.05 -14.29 -1.14
C LEU A 98 16.69 -14.97 -1.41
N LYS A 99 16.16 -14.87 -2.64
CA LYS A 99 14.94 -15.57 -3.03
C LYS A 99 15.11 -17.09 -2.96
N GLU A 100 16.17 -17.61 -3.56
CA GLU A 100 16.49 -19.05 -3.51
C GLU A 100 16.72 -19.51 -2.07
N TYR A 101 17.35 -18.68 -1.23
CA TYR A 101 17.53 -18.99 0.19
C TYR A 101 16.20 -19.06 0.95
N ILE A 102 15.29 -18.10 0.75
CA ILE A 102 13.95 -18.10 1.34
C ILE A 102 13.18 -19.37 0.92
N GLU A 103 13.25 -19.75 -0.36
CA GLU A 103 12.58 -20.96 -0.87
C GLU A 103 13.12 -22.25 -0.26
N GLN A 104 14.43 -22.32 0.02
CA GLN A 104 15.07 -23.47 0.65
C GLN A 104 14.72 -23.59 2.14
N GLN A 105 14.78 -22.47 2.89
CA GLN A 105 14.54 -22.48 4.34
C GLN A 105 13.05 -22.44 4.70
N LYS A 106 12.20 -21.94 3.79
CA LYS A 106 10.78 -21.58 3.98
C LYS A 106 10.56 -20.44 4.98
N VAL A 107 11.06 -20.59 6.21
CA VAL A 107 10.99 -19.58 7.27
C VAL A 107 12.39 -19.34 7.81
N ILE A 108 12.86 -18.09 7.77
CA ILE A 108 14.20 -17.72 8.22
C ILE A 108 14.14 -17.33 9.69
N ASN A 109 15.13 -17.76 10.48
CA ASN A 109 15.24 -17.35 11.86
C ASN A 109 15.33 -15.82 11.96
N TRP A 110 14.58 -15.20 12.87
CA TRP A 110 14.56 -13.74 13.01
C TRP A 110 15.95 -13.13 13.22
N LYS A 111 16.89 -13.86 13.87
CA LYS A 111 18.28 -13.40 14.05
C LYS A 111 19.02 -13.29 12.72
N GLU A 112 18.83 -14.25 11.84
CA GLU A 112 19.41 -14.24 10.49
C GLU A 112 18.74 -13.17 9.63
N ALA A 113 17.40 -13.06 9.68
CA ALA A 113 16.66 -12.02 8.97
C ALA A 113 17.16 -10.62 9.37
N VAL A 114 17.31 -10.36 10.67
CA VAL A 114 17.87 -9.10 11.18
C VAL A 114 19.31 -8.88 10.71
N HIS A 115 20.13 -9.94 10.66
CA HIS A 115 21.50 -9.86 10.16
C HIS A 115 21.54 -9.46 8.67
N PHE A 116 20.70 -10.04 7.83
CA PHE A 116 20.60 -9.71 6.41
C PHE A 116 20.06 -8.30 6.18
N VAL A 117 18.94 -7.93 6.83
CA VAL A 117 18.35 -6.59 6.69
C VAL A 117 19.30 -5.49 7.14
N THR A 118 20.08 -5.71 8.20
CA THR A 118 21.11 -4.75 8.63
C THR A 118 22.12 -4.46 7.52
N GLN A 119 22.57 -5.50 6.81
CA GLN A 119 23.52 -5.33 5.71
C GLN A 119 22.89 -4.66 4.49
N ILE A 120 21.62 -4.96 4.19
CA ILE A 120 20.85 -4.31 3.12
C ILE A 120 20.69 -2.81 3.41
N LEU A 121 20.30 -2.46 4.63
CA LEU A 121 20.13 -1.06 5.04
C LEU A 121 21.44 -0.28 5.04
N ARG A 122 22.58 -0.91 5.38
CA ARG A 122 23.90 -0.27 5.25
C ARG A 122 24.26 0.02 3.79
N ALA A 123 23.95 -0.90 2.88
CA ALA A 123 24.11 -0.67 1.45
C ALA A 123 23.23 0.48 0.95
N LEU A 124 21.95 0.49 1.34
CA LEU A 124 21.00 1.54 0.97
C LEU A 124 21.41 2.91 1.52
N GLN A 125 21.79 3.00 2.79
CA GLN A 125 22.27 4.25 3.38
C GLN A 125 23.43 4.84 2.57
N HIS A 126 24.43 4.01 2.22
CA HIS A 126 25.57 4.46 1.43
C HIS A 126 25.17 4.99 0.03
N ALA A 127 24.15 4.41 -0.58
CA ALA A 127 23.63 4.87 -1.87
C ALA A 127 22.80 6.15 -1.72
N HIS A 128 21.92 6.21 -0.72
CA HIS A 128 21.06 7.35 -0.41
C HIS A 128 21.88 8.59 -0.05
N ASP A 129 23.00 8.45 0.68
CA ASP A 129 23.94 9.54 0.99
C ASP A 129 24.55 10.20 -0.28
N LYS A 130 24.56 9.46 -1.39
CA LYS A 130 25.04 9.92 -2.70
C LYS A 130 23.89 10.32 -3.64
N GLY A 131 22.65 10.37 -3.13
CA GLY A 131 21.45 10.70 -3.91
C GLY A 131 21.01 9.60 -4.87
N ILE A 132 21.45 8.35 -4.65
CA ILE A 132 21.13 7.21 -5.51
C ILE A 132 20.10 6.34 -4.81
N VAL A 133 18.91 6.23 -5.40
CA VAL A 133 17.81 5.37 -4.93
C VAL A 133 17.79 4.08 -5.74
N HIS A 134 17.59 2.93 -5.08
CA HIS A 134 17.61 1.63 -5.75
C HIS A 134 16.35 1.36 -6.57
N ARG A 135 15.17 1.66 -6.04
CA ARG A 135 13.83 1.56 -6.66
C ARG A 135 13.33 0.16 -7.01
N ASP A 136 14.07 -0.89 -6.71
CA ASP A 136 13.73 -2.28 -7.07
C ASP A 136 14.33 -3.26 -6.06
N ILE A 137 14.18 -2.95 -4.77
CA ILE A 137 14.63 -3.85 -3.70
C ILE A 137 13.70 -5.05 -3.64
N LYS A 138 14.28 -6.24 -3.83
CA LYS A 138 13.60 -7.53 -3.76
C LYS A 138 14.62 -8.66 -3.54
N PRO A 139 14.21 -9.84 -3.06
CA PRO A 139 15.14 -10.93 -2.75
C PRO A 139 15.94 -11.45 -3.95
N GLN A 140 15.47 -11.26 -5.19
CA GLN A 140 16.19 -11.62 -6.41
C GLN A 140 17.38 -10.68 -6.69
N ASN A 141 17.33 -9.44 -6.19
CA ASN A 141 18.39 -8.44 -6.36
C ASN A 141 19.36 -8.41 -5.15
N ILE A 142 19.29 -9.40 -4.27
CA ILE A 142 20.15 -9.53 -3.10
C ILE A 142 20.83 -10.89 -3.18
N MET A 143 22.16 -10.90 -3.20
CA MET A 143 22.96 -12.12 -3.21
C MET A 143 23.47 -12.46 -1.82
N LEU A 144 23.34 -13.72 -1.42
CA LEU A 144 23.88 -14.30 -0.19
C LEU A 144 25.13 -15.12 -0.51
N LEU A 145 26.25 -14.72 0.10
CA LEU A 145 27.54 -15.37 -0.05
C LEU A 145 27.67 -16.52 0.96
N GLN A 146 28.57 -17.47 0.68
CA GLN A 146 28.84 -18.62 1.55
C GLN A 146 29.29 -18.24 2.98
N ASN A 147 29.84 -17.04 3.16
CA ASN A 147 30.26 -16.52 4.46
C ASN A 147 29.15 -15.81 5.26
N GLY A 148 27.91 -15.82 4.76
CA GLY A 148 26.75 -15.17 5.39
C GLY A 148 26.61 -13.67 5.13
N ASN A 149 27.54 -13.06 4.35
CA ASN A 149 27.39 -11.68 3.92
C ASN A 149 26.43 -11.57 2.74
N ILE A 150 25.78 -10.41 2.61
CA ILE A 150 24.95 -10.09 1.44
C ILE A 150 25.60 -9.03 0.56
N LYS A 151 25.23 -9.05 -0.73
CA LYS A 151 25.51 -7.97 -1.69
C LYS A 151 24.25 -7.60 -2.44
N VAL A 152 23.92 -6.31 -2.45
CA VAL A 152 22.83 -5.73 -3.24
C VAL A 152 23.33 -5.50 -4.66
N THR A 153 22.56 -5.96 -5.65
CA THR A 153 22.82 -5.81 -7.08
C THR A 153 21.68 -5.08 -7.78
N ASP A 154 21.85 -4.73 -9.05
CA ASP A 154 20.77 -4.23 -9.92
C ASP A 154 20.05 -2.97 -9.43
N PHE A 155 20.84 -1.98 -8.99
CA PHE A 155 20.35 -0.62 -8.71
C PHE A 155 19.63 -0.03 -9.92
N GLY A 156 18.30 0.02 -9.88
CA GLY A 156 17.45 0.92 -10.65
C GLY A 156 17.51 0.92 -12.18
N ILE A 157 18.33 0.08 -12.84
CA ILE A 157 18.60 0.16 -14.30
C ILE A 157 17.32 -0.11 -15.14
N ALA A 158 16.26 -0.63 -14.52
CA ALA A 158 15.20 -1.37 -15.18
C ALA A 158 13.78 -0.79 -15.05
N ARG A 159 13.56 0.44 -14.54
CA ARG A 159 12.17 0.93 -14.46
C ARG A 159 11.70 1.61 -15.75
N PHE A 160 10.72 0.94 -16.34
CA PHE A 160 9.91 1.28 -17.51
C PHE A 160 9.52 2.75 -17.62
N SER A 161 9.55 3.25 -18.86
CA SER A 161 9.03 4.55 -19.27
C SER A 161 7.55 4.71 -18.91
N ARG A 162 7.20 5.94 -18.50
CA ARG A 162 5.83 6.48 -18.35
C ARG A 162 5.14 6.63 -19.72
N SER A 163 5.18 5.62 -20.57
CA SER A 163 4.76 5.79 -21.98
C SER A 163 4.11 4.52 -22.50
N GLU A 164 2.79 4.60 -22.59
CA GLU A 164 1.89 3.87 -23.48
C GLU A 164 1.94 2.34 -23.46
N THR A 165 0.84 1.76 -22.95
CA THR A 165 0.15 0.64 -23.60
C THR A 165 1.05 -0.53 -24.00
N ARG A 166 1.70 -1.18 -23.04
CA ARG A 166 2.17 -2.55 -23.24
C ARG A 166 1.74 -3.43 -22.08
N THR A 167 0.95 -4.44 -22.41
CA THR A 167 0.58 -5.57 -21.58
C THR A 167 1.74 -5.97 -20.67
N MET A 168 1.50 -5.88 -19.36
CA MET A 168 2.43 -6.35 -18.32
C MET A 168 2.83 -7.80 -18.64
N THR A 169 4.02 -8.00 -19.21
CA THR A 169 4.55 -9.34 -19.48
C THR A 169 4.85 -10.07 -18.18
N GLU A 170 4.83 -11.40 -18.19
CA GLU A 170 5.02 -12.29 -17.03
C GLU A 170 6.24 -11.97 -16.15
N SER A 171 7.30 -11.35 -16.67
CA SER A 171 8.45 -10.93 -15.85
C SER A 171 8.19 -9.69 -14.96
N ALA A 172 7.16 -8.89 -15.26
CA ALA A 172 6.72 -7.78 -14.40
C ALA A 172 5.91 -8.27 -13.18
N ILE A 173 5.37 -9.49 -13.26
CA ILE A 173 4.54 -10.10 -12.20
C ILE A 173 5.34 -10.30 -10.91
N GLY A 174 6.63 -10.65 -10.98
CA GLY A 174 7.44 -10.88 -9.78
C GLY A 174 7.84 -9.61 -9.02
N SER A 175 7.88 -8.44 -9.67
CA SER A 175 8.35 -7.20 -9.02
C SER A 175 7.23 -6.46 -8.29
N VAL A 176 5.97 -6.67 -8.69
CA VAL A 176 4.79 -6.00 -8.12
C VAL A 176 4.60 -6.29 -6.63
N HIS A 177 5.12 -7.41 -6.15
CA HIS A 177 5.01 -7.79 -4.74
C HIS A 177 5.84 -6.92 -3.79
N TYR A 178 6.85 -6.19 -4.28
CA TYR A 178 7.77 -5.41 -3.46
C TYR A 178 7.68 -3.90 -3.74
N ILE A 179 6.80 -3.46 -4.64
CA ILE A 179 6.65 -2.03 -4.96
C ILE A 179 6.03 -1.28 -3.79
N SER A 180 6.48 -0.04 -3.60
CA SER A 180 5.88 0.86 -2.62
C SER A 180 4.57 1.49 -3.13
N PRO A 181 3.71 2.03 -2.24
CA PRO A 181 2.44 2.65 -2.62
C PRO A 181 2.61 3.81 -3.64
N GLU A 182 3.57 4.69 -3.43
CA GLU A 182 3.91 5.79 -4.35
C GLU A 182 4.45 5.27 -5.68
N GLN A 183 5.17 4.13 -5.68
CA GLN A 183 5.57 3.45 -6.90
C GLN A 183 4.36 2.90 -7.66
N ALA A 184 3.37 2.32 -6.98
CA ALA A 184 2.15 1.82 -7.60
C ALA A 184 1.27 2.96 -8.18
N ARG A 185 1.24 4.14 -7.54
CA ARG A 185 0.56 5.35 -8.07
C ARG A 185 1.28 6.02 -9.24
N GLY A 186 2.55 5.69 -9.49
CA GLY A 186 3.37 6.34 -10.52
C GLY A 186 3.91 7.72 -10.11
N GLU A 187 3.88 8.02 -8.81
CA GLU A 187 4.40 9.25 -8.22
C GLU A 187 5.94 9.32 -8.32
N ILE A 188 6.51 10.48 -7.97
CA ILE A 188 7.97 10.61 -7.86
C ILE A 188 8.42 9.79 -6.65
N THR A 189 9.46 8.98 -6.85
CA THR A 189 9.95 8.04 -5.84
C THR A 189 11.27 8.53 -5.26
N ASP A 190 11.33 8.56 -3.93
CA ASP A 190 12.51 8.92 -3.16
C ASP A 190 13.10 7.68 -2.46
N ASP A 191 14.07 7.91 -1.58
CA ASP A 191 14.76 6.90 -0.78
C ASP A 191 13.83 6.07 0.14
N LYS A 192 12.68 6.62 0.54
CA LYS A 192 11.73 5.95 1.44
C LYS A 192 10.95 4.83 0.75
N ALA A 193 10.90 4.85 -0.58
CA ALA A 193 10.37 3.73 -1.36
C ALA A 193 11.20 2.45 -1.14
N ASP A 194 12.54 2.56 -1.06
CA ASP A 194 13.40 1.41 -0.81
C ASP A 194 13.17 0.83 0.60
N LEU A 195 12.89 1.69 1.59
CA LEU A 195 12.61 1.26 2.97
C LEU A 195 11.31 0.47 3.07
N TYR A 196 10.29 0.87 2.31
CA TYR A 196 9.05 0.08 2.20
C TYR A 196 9.33 -1.31 1.64
N SER A 197 10.07 -1.40 0.54
CA SER A 197 10.45 -2.66 -0.08
C SER A 197 11.30 -3.54 0.86
N VAL A 198 12.20 -2.94 1.66
CA VAL A 198 12.92 -3.66 2.72
C VAL A 198 11.96 -4.21 3.78
N GLY A 199 10.91 -3.47 4.15
CA GLY A 199 9.85 -3.95 5.03
C GLY A 199 9.16 -5.19 4.48
N VAL A 200 8.81 -5.19 3.18
CA VAL A 200 8.23 -6.36 2.50
C VAL A 200 9.20 -7.55 2.49
N VAL A 201 10.49 -7.33 2.20
CA VAL A 201 11.52 -8.37 2.23
C VAL A 201 11.67 -8.96 3.64
N LEU A 202 11.68 -8.11 4.67
CA LEU A 202 11.74 -8.55 6.06
C LEU A 202 10.51 -9.37 6.44
N TYR A 203 9.32 -8.92 6.05
CA TYR A 203 8.07 -9.65 6.25
C TYR A 203 8.14 -11.07 5.65
N GLU A 204 8.57 -11.18 4.39
CA GLU A 204 8.68 -12.46 3.70
C GLU A 204 9.68 -13.40 4.38
N MET A 205 10.83 -12.88 4.83
CA MET A 205 11.81 -13.71 5.55
C MET A 205 11.28 -14.24 6.88
N LEU A 206 10.54 -13.41 7.62
CA LEU A 206 10.04 -13.76 8.96
C LEU A 206 8.85 -14.72 8.94
N THR A 207 8.00 -14.62 7.92
CA THR A 207 6.73 -15.36 7.84
C THR A 207 6.76 -16.49 6.81
N GLY A 208 7.72 -16.46 5.87
CA GLY A 208 7.75 -17.33 4.69
C GLY A 208 6.67 -17.00 3.65
N GLN A 209 5.91 -15.93 3.84
CA GLN A 209 4.82 -15.51 2.96
C GLN A 209 4.95 -14.02 2.62
N LEU A 210 4.46 -13.61 1.45
CA LEU A 210 4.41 -12.19 1.11
C LEU A 210 3.26 -11.52 1.87
N PRO A 211 3.38 -10.23 2.23
CA PRO A 211 2.31 -9.51 2.94
C PRO A 211 1.02 -9.42 2.12
N PHE A 212 1.14 -9.38 0.79
CA PHE A 212 0.03 -9.30 -0.15
C PHE A 212 0.20 -10.30 -1.28
N GLN A 213 -0.84 -11.13 -1.48
CA GLN A 213 -0.86 -12.18 -2.50
C GLN A 213 -2.22 -12.19 -3.21
N SER A 214 -2.19 -12.29 -4.54
CA SER A 214 -3.35 -12.44 -5.40
C SER A 214 -2.91 -13.04 -6.74
N ASP A 215 -3.83 -13.67 -7.46
CA ASP A 215 -3.58 -14.22 -8.80
C ASP A 215 -3.33 -13.12 -9.85
N SER A 216 -3.70 -11.87 -9.54
CA SER A 216 -3.50 -10.71 -10.41
C SER A 216 -2.44 -9.77 -9.85
N ALA A 217 -1.41 -9.47 -10.64
CA ALA A 217 -0.39 -8.48 -10.32
C ALA A 217 -1.01 -7.11 -10.00
N VAL A 218 -2.07 -6.75 -10.72
CA VAL A 218 -2.82 -5.50 -10.49
C VAL A 218 -3.44 -5.50 -9.09
N SER A 219 -4.09 -6.60 -8.70
CA SER A 219 -4.68 -6.74 -7.36
C SER A 219 -3.64 -6.65 -6.25
N VAL A 220 -2.45 -7.24 -6.44
CA VAL A 220 -1.34 -7.08 -5.49
C VAL A 220 -0.91 -5.61 -5.39
N ALA A 221 -0.80 -4.89 -6.51
CA ALA A 221 -0.46 -3.45 -6.48
C ALA A 221 -1.51 -2.62 -5.71
N ILE A 222 -2.78 -2.99 -5.78
CA ILE A 222 -3.85 -2.29 -5.06
C ILE A 222 -3.86 -2.63 -3.59
N MET A 223 -3.59 -3.89 -3.23
CA MET A 223 -3.34 -4.25 -1.84
C MET A 223 -2.15 -3.48 -1.26
N GLN A 224 -1.09 -3.28 -2.05
CA GLN A 224 0.03 -2.42 -1.65
C GLN A 224 -0.41 -0.97 -1.42
N LEU A 225 -1.42 -0.46 -2.14
CA LEU A 225 -1.95 0.89 -1.95
C LEU A 225 -2.87 1.05 -0.74
N GLN A 226 -3.79 0.10 -0.54
CA GLN A 226 -4.97 0.31 0.30
C GLN A 226 -5.12 -0.70 1.44
N SER A 227 -4.51 -1.87 1.35
CA SER A 227 -4.68 -2.93 2.34
C SER A 227 -3.55 -2.91 3.37
N ASP A 228 -3.92 -3.10 4.64
CA ASP A 228 -2.95 -3.34 5.69
C ASP A 228 -2.46 -4.80 5.65
N PRO A 229 -1.15 -5.03 5.83
CA PRO A 229 -0.63 -6.39 5.87
C PRO A 229 -1.05 -7.07 7.17
N LYS A 230 -1.31 -8.38 7.11
CA LYS A 230 -1.53 -9.17 8.34
C LYS A 230 -0.33 -9.07 9.26
N SER A 231 -0.56 -9.02 10.57
CA SER A 231 0.54 -9.01 11.53
C SER A 231 1.46 -10.22 11.32
N PRO A 232 2.80 -10.03 11.25
CA PRO A 232 3.75 -11.14 11.20
C PRO A 232 3.55 -12.18 12.32
N ARG A 233 3.19 -11.73 13.52
CA ARG A 233 3.02 -12.60 14.70
C ARG A 233 1.74 -13.43 14.66
N GLU A 234 0.75 -13.05 13.87
CA GLU A 234 -0.41 -13.92 13.57
C GLU A 234 -0.01 -15.16 12.75
N LEU A 235 1.05 -15.04 11.93
CA LEU A 235 1.56 -16.13 11.09
C LEU A 235 2.66 -16.92 11.79
N ASN A 236 3.47 -16.26 12.63
CA ASN A 236 4.57 -16.87 13.36
C ASN A 236 4.75 -16.21 14.73
N ASP A 237 4.24 -16.85 15.78
CA ASP A 237 4.21 -16.33 17.16
C ASP A 237 5.61 -16.20 17.80
N GLN A 238 6.64 -16.81 17.21
CA GLN A 238 8.04 -16.74 17.65
C GLN A 238 8.72 -15.43 17.25
N ILE A 239 8.08 -14.61 16.42
CA ILE A 239 8.61 -13.29 16.04
C ILE A 239 8.51 -12.35 17.27
N PRO A 240 9.62 -11.73 17.69
CA PRO A 240 9.59 -10.75 18.78
C PRO A 240 8.78 -9.50 18.43
N VAL A 241 8.11 -8.93 19.42
CA VAL A 241 7.19 -7.77 19.25
C VAL A 241 7.91 -6.57 18.62
N GLY A 242 9.10 -6.21 19.11
CA GLY A 242 9.84 -5.08 18.55
C GLY A 242 10.17 -5.26 17.06
N LEU A 243 10.43 -6.49 16.61
CA LEU A 243 10.73 -6.76 15.20
C LEU A 243 9.47 -6.70 14.32
N GLU A 244 8.33 -7.14 14.83
CA GLU A 244 7.03 -6.93 14.20
C GLU A 244 6.77 -5.43 13.99
N GLN A 245 6.93 -4.63 15.03
CA GLN A 245 6.72 -3.18 14.97
C GLN A 245 7.66 -2.50 13.97
N ILE A 246 8.94 -2.89 13.93
CA ILE A 246 9.89 -2.40 12.92
C ILE A 246 9.43 -2.75 11.50
N THR A 247 9.01 -3.99 11.29
CA THR A 247 8.55 -4.49 9.98
C THR A 247 7.30 -3.74 9.50
N MET A 248 6.34 -3.55 10.40
CA MET A 248 5.08 -2.86 10.10
C MET A 248 5.27 -1.35 9.92
N LYS A 249 6.15 -0.69 10.70
CA LYS A 249 6.50 0.73 10.51
C LYS A 249 7.15 0.97 9.13
N ALA A 250 8.01 0.08 8.67
CA ALA A 250 8.63 0.20 7.34
C ALA A 250 7.59 0.13 6.21
N MET A 251 6.51 -0.65 6.39
CA MET A 251 5.44 -0.84 5.41
C MET A 251 4.23 0.10 5.59
N GLN A 252 4.36 1.21 6.34
CA GLN A 252 3.29 2.20 6.43
C GLN A 252 2.93 2.77 5.06
N LYS A 253 1.66 3.09 4.81
CA LYS A 253 1.23 3.56 3.48
C LYS A 253 1.62 5.01 3.25
N ASP A 254 1.43 5.87 4.25
CA ASP A 254 1.92 7.25 4.21
C ASP A 254 3.43 7.27 4.43
N VAL A 255 4.12 7.99 3.55
CA VAL A 255 5.58 8.15 3.58
C VAL A 255 6.04 8.85 4.88
N ARG A 256 5.18 9.69 5.48
CA ARG A 256 5.48 10.43 6.72
C ARG A 256 5.50 9.54 7.96
N ASP A 257 4.75 8.44 7.93
CA ASP A 257 4.63 7.50 9.06
C ASP A 257 5.66 6.36 8.99
N ARG A 258 6.42 6.28 7.88
CA ARG A 258 7.56 5.36 7.72
C ARG A 258 8.84 5.91 8.36
N TYR A 259 9.87 5.06 8.36
CA TYR A 259 11.25 5.52 8.54
C TYR A 259 11.61 6.56 7.48
N GLN A 260 12.21 7.67 7.93
CA GLN A 260 12.62 8.77 7.06
C GLN A 260 14.03 8.56 6.46
N SER A 261 14.78 7.58 6.98
CA SER A 261 16.10 7.19 6.46
C SER A 261 16.46 5.74 6.82
N ALA A 262 17.38 5.14 6.06
CA ALA A 262 17.92 3.82 6.40
C ALA A 262 18.64 3.82 7.77
N ALA A 263 19.27 4.94 8.14
CA ALA A 263 19.90 5.15 9.44
C ALA A 263 18.90 5.06 10.60
N GLU A 264 17.71 5.65 10.46
CA GLU A 264 16.64 5.55 11.47
C GLU A 264 16.22 4.10 11.69
N MET A 265 15.98 3.36 10.61
CA MET A 265 15.61 1.94 10.69
C MET A 265 16.75 1.07 11.27
N LEU A 266 18.00 1.41 10.97
CA LEU A 266 19.18 0.73 11.55
C LEU A 266 19.29 0.95 13.05
N LEU A 267 18.95 2.14 13.57
CA LEU A 267 18.98 2.44 15.00
C LEU A 267 18.00 1.53 15.76
N ASP A 268 16.76 1.44 15.30
CA ASP A 268 15.73 0.60 15.94
C ASP A 268 16.11 -0.90 15.86
N LEU A 269 16.69 -1.35 14.74
CA LEU A 269 17.23 -2.72 14.63
C LEU A 269 18.40 -2.98 15.57
N ASP A 270 19.30 -2.01 15.77
CA ASP A 270 20.43 -2.16 16.68
C ASP A 270 20.01 -2.10 18.15
N GLU A 271 18.98 -1.31 18.49
CA GLU A 271 18.36 -1.33 19.81
C GLU A 271 17.66 -2.67 20.08
N PHE A 272 16.90 -3.17 19.11
CA PHE A 272 16.29 -4.50 19.16
C PHE A 272 17.32 -5.61 19.34
N LYS A 273 18.47 -5.57 18.66
CA LYS A 273 19.55 -6.55 18.87
C LYS A 273 20.11 -6.54 20.29
N ARG A 274 20.16 -5.37 20.93
CA ARG A 274 20.62 -5.23 22.33
C ARG A 274 19.57 -5.74 23.31
N ASN A 275 18.30 -5.51 23.01
CA ASN A 275 17.17 -5.93 23.83
C ASN A 275 16.03 -6.51 22.96
N PRO A 276 16.02 -7.83 22.69
CA PRO A 276 14.98 -8.45 21.85
C PRO A 276 13.56 -8.37 22.43
N ASP A 277 13.42 -8.08 23.73
CA ASP A 277 12.13 -7.90 24.40
C ASP A 277 11.61 -6.46 24.32
N ILE A 278 12.34 -5.55 23.66
CA ILE A 278 11.92 -4.16 23.49
C ILE A 278 10.60 -4.07 22.71
N LYS A 279 9.80 -3.08 23.09
CA LYS A 279 8.61 -2.64 22.36
C LYS A 279 8.81 -1.19 21.98
N PHE A 280 8.63 -0.91 20.70
CA PHE A 280 8.69 0.42 20.14
C PHE A 280 7.26 0.95 20.04
N ASP A 281 6.86 1.78 20.99
CA ASP A 281 5.52 2.37 21.04
C ASP A 281 5.35 3.48 19.99
N TYR A 282 5.45 3.15 18.70
CA TYR A 282 5.28 4.13 17.63
C TYR A 282 3.84 4.68 17.63
N ALA A 283 3.69 5.96 17.33
CA ALA A 283 2.39 6.64 17.33
C ALA A 283 1.34 5.97 16.42
N CYS A 284 1.78 5.31 15.33
CA CYS A 284 0.90 4.57 14.42
C CYS A 284 0.33 3.26 15.00
N PHE A 285 0.78 2.82 16.19
CA PHE A 285 0.25 1.64 16.90
C PHE A 285 -0.47 2.00 18.21
N VAL A 286 -0.66 3.29 18.48
CA VAL A 286 -1.43 3.74 19.65
C VAL A 286 -2.92 3.77 19.27
N ASP A 287 -3.63 2.70 19.62
CA ASP A 287 -5.09 2.69 19.61
C ASP A 287 -5.61 3.83 20.51
N ASN A 288 -6.28 4.83 19.91
CA ASN A 288 -7.08 5.82 20.64
C ASN A 288 -8.47 5.26 20.98
N GLU A 289 -8.58 3.97 21.29
CA GLU A 289 -9.78 3.41 21.89
C GLU A 289 -9.76 3.62 23.42
N PRO A 290 -10.87 4.05 24.03
CA PRO A 290 -10.90 4.38 25.45
C PRO A 290 -10.66 3.13 26.32
N THR A 291 -9.57 3.18 27.08
CA THR A 291 -9.12 2.14 28.03
C THR A 291 -10.25 1.76 29.00
N LYS A 292 -10.68 0.49 28.96
CA LYS A 292 -11.52 -0.10 30.00
C LYS A 292 -10.61 -0.78 31.04
N PHE A 293 -10.70 -0.28 32.27
CA PHE A 293 -9.90 -0.62 33.44
C PHE A 293 -9.74 -2.12 33.73
N ILE A 294 -8.56 -2.52 34.20
CA ILE A 294 -8.32 -3.72 35.03
C ILE A 294 -7.81 -3.24 36.39
N GLU A 295 -8.41 -3.71 37.48
CA GLU A 295 -7.84 -3.62 38.83
C GLU A 295 -7.05 -4.89 39.18
N ASP A 296 -5.84 -4.65 39.68
CA ASP A 296 -4.90 -5.58 40.32
C ASP A 296 -5.33 -5.88 41.76
N THR A 297 -5.13 -7.12 42.23
CA THR A 297 -4.50 -7.33 43.55
C THR A 297 -3.89 -8.74 43.66
N GLY A 298 -2.55 -8.81 43.59
CA GLY A 298 -1.75 -9.23 44.74
C GLY A 298 -1.17 -10.66 44.85
N LYS A 299 0.14 -10.78 44.53
CA LYS A 299 1.27 -11.50 45.22
C LYS A 299 1.09 -13.00 45.59
N VAL A 300 2.03 -13.93 45.29
CA VAL A 300 3.37 -14.15 45.90
C VAL A 300 4.12 -15.27 45.11
N ARG A 301 5.46 -15.20 44.96
CA ARG A 301 6.41 -16.29 44.51
C ARG A 301 7.17 -16.87 45.75
N PRO A 302 8.11 -17.87 45.73
CA PRO A 302 8.78 -18.63 44.63
C PRO A 302 9.17 -20.13 44.92
N VAL A 303 9.90 -20.76 43.95
CA VAL A 303 11.04 -21.74 44.07
C VAL A 303 10.87 -23.24 43.64
N VAL A 304 11.45 -23.54 42.46
CA VAL A 304 12.41 -24.61 41.98
C VAL A 304 12.31 -26.10 42.44
N PRO A 305 12.52 -27.10 41.52
CA PRO A 305 12.40 -28.56 41.73
C PRO A 305 13.73 -29.31 42.02
N PRO A 306 13.71 -30.63 42.36
CA PRO A 306 14.34 -31.63 41.46
C PRO A 306 13.70 -33.06 41.45
N GLU A 307 14.13 -33.87 40.46
CA GLU A 307 13.85 -35.30 40.13
C GLU A 307 14.37 -36.35 41.18
N PRO A 308 14.59 -37.67 40.87
CA PRO A 308 13.74 -38.81 40.44
C PRO A 308 13.91 -40.06 41.38
N LYS A 309 13.24 -41.21 41.09
CA LYS A 309 13.78 -42.61 41.07
C LYS A 309 12.76 -43.76 41.27
N ASP A 310 12.76 -44.68 40.29
CA ASP A 310 13.00 -46.14 40.30
C ASP A 310 12.46 -47.15 41.35
N SER A 311 12.35 -48.39 40.82
CA SER A 311 12.47 -49.75 41.39
C SER A 311 11.19 -50.40 41.96
N TYR A 312 10.88 -51.70 41.80
CA TYR A 312 11.64 -52.98 41.85
C TYR A 312 10.92 -54.09 41.01
N GLU A 313 11.61 -54.94 40.20
CA GLU A 313 12.07 -56.36 40.42
C GLU A 313 10.94 -57.41 40.62
N GLU A 314 10.94 -58.68 40.15
CA GLU A 314 11.99 -59.66 39.77
C GLU A 314 11.38 -60.92 39.05
N GLU A 315 12.22 -61.63 38.26
CA GLU A 315 12.35 -63.12 38.02
C GLU A 315 11.17 -64.02 37.53
N ALA A 316 11.31 -65.13 36.77
CA ALA A 316 12.38 -65.78 36.00
C ALA A 316 11.83 -67.08 35.30
N SER A 317 12.61 -67.64 34.34
CA SER A 317 12.73 -69.08 33.98
C SER A 317 11.62 -69.78 33.14
N SER A 318 11.83 -70.63 32.13
CA SER A 318 12.98 -71.27 31.45
C SER A 318 12.57 -71.90 30.09
N ARG A 319 13.57 -72.18 29.22
CA ARG A 319 13.48 -72.77 27.85
C ARG A 319 13.66 -74.31 27.83
N LYS A 320 13.17 -74.98 26.76
CA LYS A 320 13.93 -75.73 25.69
C LYS A 320 13.05 -76.82 25.01
N LYS A 321 12.88 -76.80 23.67
CA LYS A 321 13.58 -77.52 22.54
C LYS A 321 13.10 -78.96 22.28
N THR A 322 12.78 -79.28 21.01
CA THR A 322 13.50 -80.24 20.11
C THR A 322 12.83 -80.39 18.73
N LEU A 323 13.65 -80.32 17.67
CA LEU A 323 13.51 -80.77 16.25
C LEU A 323 13.90 -82.29 16.20
N PRO A 324 13.88 -83.13 15.11
CA PRO A 324 13.95 -82.77 13.67
C PRO A 324 13.51 -83.83 12.57
N ILE A 325 13.88 -83.58 11.28
CA ILE A 325 14.21 -84.53 10.16
C ILE A 325 13.01 -85.18 9.38
N LEU A 326 12.90 -85.31 8.03
CA LEU A 326 13.75 -85.03 6.85
C LEU A 326 12.93 -85.08 5.52
N ILE A 327 13.26 -84.17 4.57
CA ILE A 327 13.47 -84.30 3.09
C ILE A 327 12.53 -85.21 2.28
N GLY A 328 11.72 -84.70 1.35
CA GLY A 328 12.11 -84.20 0.00
C GLY A 328 11.41 -85.12 -1.03
N ILE A 329 10.94 -84.74 -2.22
CA ILE A 329 11.35 -83.79 -3.25
C ILE A 329 10.11 -83.65 -4.16
N VAL A 330 9.81 -82.44 -4.64
CA VAL A 330 9.45 -82.06 -6.03
C VAL A 330 9.21 -80.54 -5.98
N ALA A 331 10.27 -79.73 -5.94
CA ALA A 331 10.85 -79.10 -7.14
C ALA A 331 9.88 -78.15 -7.88
N GLY A 332 10.06 -76.85 -7.67
CA GLY A 332 10.13 -75.94 -8.81
C GLY A 332 9.31 -74.65 -8.79
N LEU A 333 8.08 -74.62 -8.23
CA LEU A 333 7.13 -73.54 -8.62
C LEU A 333 6.33 -72.84 -7.50
N ALA A 334 6.66 -73.04 -6.21
CA ALA A 334 5.90 -72.45 -5.09
C ALA A 334 6.67 -71.42 -4.22
N VAL A 335 7.96 -71.18 -4.50
CA VAL A 335 8.88 -70.52 -3.55
C VAL A 335 8.75 -68.99 -3.49
N VAL A 336 8.07 -68.34 -4.43
CA VAL A 336 7.85 -66.87 -4.36
C VAL A 336 6.48 -66.50 -3.77
N GLY A 337 5.43 -67.30 -4.00
CA GLY A 337 4.07 -67.03 -3.49
C GLY A 337 3.91 -67.31 -1.98
N ILE A 338 4.68 -68.24 -1.43
CA ILE A 338 4.55 -68.66 -0.02
C ILE A 338 5.34 -67.75 0.93
N ILE A 339 6.42 -67.09 0.46
CA ILE A 339 7.15 -66.10 1.29
C ILE A 339 6.27 -64.87 1.57
N ILE A 340 5.38 -64.50 0.63
CA ILE A 340 4.38 -63.44 0.83
C ILE A 340 3.16 -63.96 1.62
N GLY A 341 2.75 -65.20 1.40
CA GLY A 341 1.63 -65.82 2.13
C GLY A 341 1.89 -66.09 3.62
N ILE A 342 3.13 -66.41 4.01
CA ILE A 342 3.48 -66.67 5.42
C ILE A 342 3.77 -65.37 6.19
N LEU A 343 4.22 -64.29 5.53
CA LEU A 343 4.33 -62.96 6.16
C LEU A 343 2.96 -62.31 6.44
N PHE A 344 1.89 -62.74 5.76
CA PHE A 344 0.51 -62.32 6.04
C PHE A 344 -0.34 -63.36 6.80
N GLY A 345 0.23 -64.54 7.11
CA GLY A 345 -0.49 -65.73 7.55
C GLY A 345 -0.34 -66.14 9.02
N THR A 346 0.43 -65.43 9.86
CA THR A 346 0.46 -65.68 11.31
C THR A 346 0.13 -64.40 12.08
N GLY A 347 -1.11 -64.34 12.58
CA GLY A 347 -1.60 -63.24 13.39
C GLY A 347 -0.83 -63.10 14.70
N VAL A 348 -0.16 -61.97 14.83
CA VAL A 348 0.16 -61.34 16.12
C VAL A 348 -0.22 -59.87 15.98
N LEU A 349 -1.50 -59.59 16.22
CA LEU A 349 -2.09 -58.30 16.62
C LEU A 349 -3.61 -58.53 16.73
N GLY A 350 -4.12 -58.50 17.96
CA GLY A 350 -5.48 -58.90 18.32
C GLY A 350 -6.56 -57.98 17.75
N GLY A 351 -7.32 -58.46 16.77
CA GLY A 351 -8.58 -57.87 16.33
C GLY A 351 -9.65 -58.95 16.27
N GLY A 352 -10.77 -58.75 16.96
CA GLY A 352 -11.89 -59.70 16.98
C GLY A 352 -12.41 -60.04 15.57
N ARG A 353 -12.93 -61.25 15.40
CA ARG A 353 -13.58 -61.70 14.16
C ARG A 353 -15.10 -61.60 14.32
N VAL A 354 -15.78 -61.15 13.28
CA VAL A 354 -17.24 -61.01 13.20
C VAL A 354 -17.76 -61.76 11.98
N GLU A 355 -18.99 -62.26 12.02
CA GLU A 355 -19.62 -62.95 10.88
C GLU A 355 -19.89 -61.96 9.74
N ILE A 356 -19.80 -62.42 8.49
CA ILE A 356 -20.14 -61.56 7.35
C ILE A 356 -21.68 -61.40 7.30
N PRO A 357 -22.23 -60.18 7.39
CA PRO A 357 -23.68 -59.97 7.32
C PRO A 357 -24.20 -60.22 5.90
N LYS A 358 -25.43 -60.75 5.80
CA LYS A 358 -26.17 -60.84 4.53
C LYS A 358 -26.83 -59.50 4.25
N LEU A 359 -26.32 -58.76 3.27
CA LEU A 359 -26.82 -57.46 2.83
C LEU A 359 -27.55 -57.53 1.49
N VAL A 360 -27.28 -58.58 0.68
CA VAL A 360 -27.97 -58.84 -0.58
C VAL A 360 -29.49 -58.89 -0.38
N ASP A 361 -30.23 -58.28 -1.31
CA ASP A 361 -31.69 -58.15 -1.33
C ASP A 361 -32.30 -57.18 -0.31
N LEU A 362 -31.48 -56.45 0.46
CA LEU A 362 -31.95 -55.35 1.33
C LEU A 362 -31.83 -54.00 0.62
N ASP A 363 -32.69 -53.04 0.99
CA ASP A 363 -32.56 -51.66 0.54
C ASP A 363 -31.42 -50.98 1.32
N TYR A 364 -30.41 -50.48 0.59
CA TYR A 364 -29.25 -49.90 1.23
C TYR A 364 -29.58 -48.66 2.07
N TYR A 365 -30.47 -47.78 1.63
CA TYR A 365 -30.74 -46.52 2.30
C TYR A 365 -31.81 -46.63 3.39
N ASN A 366 -32.77 -47.55 3.24
CA ASN A 366 -33.84 -47.74 4.22
C ASN A 366 -33.46 -48.76 5.31
N ASP A 367 -32.75 -49.84 4.95
CA ASP A 367 -32.52 -50.97 5.87
C ASP A 367 -31.07 -51.02 6.41
N ILE A 368 -30.08 -50.56 5.62
CA ILE A 368 -28.65 -50.70 5.96
C ILE A 368 -28.07 -49.40 6.52
N ALA A 369 -28.13 -48.29 5.76
CA ALA A 369 -27.50 -47.02 6.07
C ALA A 369 -27.89 -46.44 7.46
N PRO A 370 -29.17 -46.47 7.90
CA PRO A 370 -29.55 -45.94 9.20
C PRO A 370 -29.01 -46.76 10.38
N GLN A 371 -28.53 -47.99 10.12
CA GLN A 371 -28.04 -48.91 11.14
C GLN A 371 -26.51 -49.08 11.10
N LEU A 372 -25.79 -48.27 10.30
CA LEU A 372 -24.33 -48.34 10.17
C LEU A 372 -23.63 -48.12 11.51
N ASP A 373 -24.06 -47.13 12.30
CA ASP A 373 -23.42 -46.80 13.59
C ASP A 373 -23.92 -47.68 14.76
N SER A 374 -24.90 -48.54 14.52
CA SER A 374 -25.48 -49.42 15.55
C SER A 374 -25.25 -50.89 15.22
N LYS A 375 -26.12 -51.49 14.40
CA LYS A 375 -26.09 -52.92 14.04
C LYS A 375 -24.85 -53.28 13.23
N TYR A 376 -24.37 -52.39 12.36
CA TYR A 376 -23.24 -52.64 11.47
C TYR A 376 -21.95 -51.90 11.86
N LYS A 377 -21.85 -51.41 13.11
CA LYS A 377 -20.71 -50.59 13.60
C LYS A 377 -19.35 -51.29 13.54
N ASP A 378 -19.36 -52.62 13.44
CA ASP A 378 -18.17 -53.47 13.38
C ASP A 378 -17.72 -53.78 11.93
N TYR A 379 -18.35 -53.16 10.92
CA TYR A 379 -18.06 -53.33 9.49
C TYR A 379 -17.77 -51.99 8.81
N ASN A 380 -16.94 -52.01 7.76
CA ASN A 380 -16.74 -50.86 6.87
C ASN A 380 -17.49 -51.12 5.55
N ILE A 381 -18.78 -50.78 5.50
CA ILE A 381 -19.62 -51.00 4.31
C ILE A 381 -19.49 -49.81 3.37
N VAL A 382 -19.10 -50.06 2.12
CA VAL A 382 -18.85 -49.05 1.09
C VAL A 382 -19.68 -49.36 -0.14
N VAL A 383 -20.39 -48.35 -0.66
CA VAL A 383 -21.12 -48.47 -1.92
C VAL A 383 -20.16 -48.35 -3.10
N SER A 384 -20.24 -49.28 -4.03
CA SER A 384 -19.50 -49.27 -5.29
C SER A 384 -20.03 -48.22 -6.25
N GLU A 385 -19.15 -47.58 -7.03
CA GLU A 385 -19.55 -46.71 -8.15
C GLU A 385 -20.18 -47.53 -9.31
N GLU A 386 -19.86 -48.82 -9.41
CA GLU A 386 -20.49 -49.74 -10.35
C GLU A 386 -21.91 -50.12 -9.89
N THR A 387 -22.92 -49.78 -10.72
CA THR A 387 -24.34 -50.13 -10.51
C THR A 387 -24.78 -51.29 -11.39
N ILE A 388 -25.77 -52.07 -10.94
CA ILE A 388 -26.38 -53.17 -11.70
C ILE A 388 -27.78 -52.77 -12.14
N THR A 389 -28.15 -53.07 -13.39
CA THR A 389 -29.53 -52.91 -13.87
C THR A 389 -30.25 -54.24 -13.70
N ASP A 390 -31.29 -54.27 -12.88
CA ASP A 390 -32.12 -55.46 -12.64
C ASP A 390 -33.58 -55.02 -12.49
N SER A 391 -34.37 -55.21 -13.55
CA SER A 391 -35.78 -54.83 -13.58
C SER A 391 -36.68 -55.67 -12.67
N THR A 392 -36.14 -56.73 -12.05
CA THR A 392 -36.88 -57.60 -11.12
C THR A 392 -36.75 -57.18 -9.66
N LYS A 393 -35.83 -56.24 -9.35
CA LYS A 393 -35.56 -55.74 -8.00
C LYS A 393 -35.86 -54.24 -7.91
N ALA A 394 -36.26 -53.79 -6.72
CA ALA A 394 -36.50 -52.37 -6.48
C ALA A 394 -35.17 -51.58 -6.54
N PRO A 395 -35.19 -50.29 -6.96
CA PRO A 395 -33.99 -49.44 -6.93
C PRO A 395 -33.37 -49.37 -5.54
N ASN A 396 -32.06 -49.16 -5.46
CA ASN A 396 -31.26 -49.12 -4.22
C ASN A 396 -31.17 -50.45 -3.46
N THR A 397 -31.77 -51.53 -3.96
CA THR A 397 -31.55 -52.89 -3.45
C THR A 397 -30.10 -53.30 -3.67
N VAL A 398 -29.46 -53.92 -2.69
CA VAL A 398 -28.12 -54.51 -2.85
C VAL A 398 -28.19 -55.71 -3.79
N ALA A 399 -27.66 -55.54 -5.01
CA ALA A 399 -27.58 -56.57 -6.03
C ALA A 399 -26.43 -57.55 -5.77
N GLU A 400 -25.27 -57.03 -5.38
CA GLU A 400 -24.07 -57.82 -5.09
C GLU A 400 -23.34 -57.28 -3.86
N GLN A 401 -22.68 -58.17 -3.11
CA GLN A 401 -21.76 -57.80 -2.03
C GLN A 401 -20.41 -58.55 -2.13
N SER A 402 -19.32 -57.89 -1.73
CA SER A 402 -17.99 -58.48 -1.65
C SER A 402 -17.32 -58.15 -0.30
N PRO A 403 -16.88 -59.15 0.50
CA PRO A 403 -16.95 -60.58 0.24
C PRO A 403 -18.39 -61.11 0.19
N ALA A 404 -18.62 -62.12 -0.67
CA ALA A 404 -19.91 -62.78 -0.78
C ALA A 404 -20.33 -63.39 0.57
N TYR A 405 -21.62 -63.26 0.89
CA TYR A 405 -22.19 -63.89 2.09
C TYR A 405 -22.10 -65.41 1.96
N VAL A 406 -21.51 -66.04 2.98
CA VAL A 406 -21.49 -67.49 3.17
C VAL A 406 -21.75 -67.73 4.65
N GLU A 407 -22.73 -68.56 4.96
CA GLU A 407 -23.13 -68.87 6.32
C GLU A 407 -21.94 -69.37 7.17
N GLY A 408 -21.79 -68.83 8.38
CA GLY A 408 -20.70 -69.16 9.31
C GLY A 408 -19.31 -68.59 8.94
N LYS A 409 -19.18 -67.87 7.82
CA LYS A 409 -17.89 -67.26 7.42
C LYS A 409 -17.65 -65.96 8.18
N THR A 410 -16.44 -65.82 8.73
CA THR A 410 -16.04 -64.65 9.53
C THR A 410 -15.00 -63.78 8.83
N MET A 411 -15.09 -62.47 9.06
CA MET A 411 -14.11 -61.47 8.64
C MET A 411 -13.53 -60.73 9.86
N ARG A 412 -12.44 -59.98 9.64
CA ARG A 412 -11.89 -59.11 10.70
C ARG A 412 -12.89 -57.98 10.99
N LYS A 413 -13.02 -57.61 12.26
CA LYS A 413 -13.72 -56.39 12.68
C LYS A 413 -13.18 -55.18 11.91
N ASN A 414 -14.07 -54.29 11.46
CA ASN A 414 -13.84 -53.15 10.56
C ASN A 414 -13.35 -53.54 9.16
N GLY A 415 -13.46 -54.80 8.76
CA GLY A 415 -13.15 -55.22 7.40
C GLY A 415 -14.11 -54.58 6.38
N LYS A 416 -13.59 -54.33 5.18
CA LYS A 416 -14.33 -53.67 4.10
C LYS A 416 -15.33 -54.63 3.45
N ILE A 417 -16.60 -54.21 3.33
CA ILE A 417 -17.64 -54.86 2.53
C ILE A 417 -18.05 -53.88 1.44
N VAL A 418 -17.95 -54.28 0.17
CA VAL A 418 -18.37 -53.45 -0.97
C VAL A 418 -19.73 -53.94 -1.47
N VAL A 419 -20.70 -53.05 -1.63
CA VAL A 419 -22.04 -53.36 -2.15
C VAL A 419 -22.30 -52.67 -3.50
N LYS A 420 -22.92 -53.38 -4.46
CA LYS A 420 -23.40 -52.81 -5.74
C LYS A 420 -24.92 -52.73 -5.70
N LEU A 421 -25.49 -51.59 -6.10
CA LEU A 421 -26.93 -51.33 -5.99
C LEU A 421 -27.66 -51.47 -7.34
N VAL A 422 -28.95 -51.82 -7.28
CA VAL A 422 -29.87 -51.86 -8.43
C VAL A 422 -30.26 -50.44 -8.86
N ARG A 423 -30.19 -50.15 -10.17
CA ARG A 423 -30.62 -48.89 -10.79
C ARG A 423 -31.94 -49.05 -11.56
N SER A 424 -32.91 -48.15 -11.37
CA SER A 424 -34.10 -48.05 -12.25
C SER A 424 -33.84 -47.25 -13.52
N ASP A 425 -34.61 -47.58 -14.55
CA ASP A 425 -34.72 -46.95 -15.87
C ASP A 425 -35.75 -45.78 -15.92
N GLY A 426 -36.41 -45.45 -14.81
CA GLY A 426 -37.39 -44.36 -14.70
C GLY A 426 -36.79 -43.02 -14.28
N GLU A 427 -37.30 -41.92 -14.85
CA GLU A 427 -37.01 -40.54 -14.41
C GLU A 427 -37.76 -40.21 -13.10
N ILE A 428 -37.02 -39.72 -12.10
CA ILE A 428 -37.49 -39.37 -10.76
C ILE A 428 -37.50 -37.83 -10.65
N GLU A 429 -38.53 -37.26 -10.03
CA GLU A 429 -38.58 -35.81 -9.78
C GLU A 429 -37.63 -35.41 -8.65
N ILE A 430 -36.86 -34.33 -8.85
CA ILE A 430 -35.92 -33.80 -7.87
C ILE A 430 -36.69 -33.07 -6.77
N PRO A 431 -36.65 -33.53 -5.51
CA PRO A 431 -37.35 -32.90 -4.41
C PRO A 431 -36.79 -31.50 -4.10
N ASP A 432 -37.68 -30.58 -3.70
CA ASP A 432 -37.24 -29.28 -3.16
C ASP A 432 -36.59 -29.45 -1.78
N VAL A 433 -35.41 -28.84 -1.64
CA VAL A 433 -34.53 -28.87 -0.46
C VAL A 433 -34.09 -27.46 -0.04
N ARG A 434 -34.67 -26.40 -0.63
CA ARG A 434 -34.34 -25.02 -0.26
C ARG A 434 -34.62 -24.77 1.22
N GLY A 435 -33.69 -24.08 1.89
CA GLY A 435 -33.73 -23.78 3.32
C GLY A 435 -33.30 -24.93 4.25
N SER A 436 -33.19 -26.16 3.76
CA SER A 436 -32.61 -27.27 4.54
C SER A 436 -31.10 -27.13 4.68
N THR A 437 -30.50 -27.81 5.66
CA THR A 437 -29.03 -27.94 5.75
C THR A 437 -28.50 -28.85 4.64
N PHE A 438 -27.20 -28.76 4.33
CA PHE A 438 -26.56 -29.62 3.33
C PHE A 438 -26.76 -31.12 3.60
N GLU A 439 -26.62 -31.56 4.85
CA GLU A 439 -26.77 -32.98 5.21
C GLU A 439 -28.23 -33.46 5.10
N GLU A 440 -29.21 -32.63 5.49
CA GLU A 440 -30.63 -32.94 5.30
C GLU A 440 -31.01 -33.03 3.82
N ALA A 441 -30.56 -32.06 3.01
CA ALA A 441 -30.79 -32.03 1.58
C ALA A 441 -30.17 -33.26 0.88
N LYS A 442 -28.93 -33.61 1.27
CA LYS A 442 -28.23 -34.79 0.79
C LYS A 442 -28.99 -36.06 1.12
N GLN A 443 -29.42 -36.26 2.36
CA GLN A 443 -30.21 -37.43 2.76
C GLN A 443 -31.52 -37.53 1.95
N LYS A 444 -32.23 -36.42 1.78
CA LYS A 444 -33.49 -36.38 1.01
C LYS A 444 -33.28 -36.75 -0.46
N LEU A 445 -32.25 -36.21 -1.11
CA LEU A 445 -31.92 -36.51 -2.51
C LEU A 445 -31.44 -37.95 -2.69
N VAL A 446 -30.58 -38.44 -1.79
CA VAL A 446 -30.08 -39.81 -1.80
C VAL A 446 -31.20 -40.84 -1.59
N SER A 447 -32.15 -40.56 -0.69
CA SER A 447 -33.33 -41.43 -0.48
C SER A 447 -34.22 -41.56 -1.72
N LYS A 448 -34.19 -40.57 -2.63
CA LYS A 448 -34.87 -40.60 -3.93
C LYS A 448 -34.07 -41.31 -5.01
N GLY A 449 -32.90 -41.85 -4.68
CA GLY A 449 -32.04 -42.59 -5.59
C GLY A 449 -31.10 -41.71 -6.42
N PHE A 450 -30.85 -40.45 -6.00
CA PHE A 450 -29.85 -39.60 -6.64
C PHE A 450 -28.47 -39.71 -5.99
N ASN A 451 -27.42 -39.46 -6.77
CA ASN A 451 -26.09 -39.21 -6.22
C ASN A 451 -25.99 -37.72 -5.87
N VAL A 452 -25.22 -37.36 -4.85
CA VAL A 452 -25.03 -35.96 -4.44
C VAL A 452 -23.55 -35.65 -4.37
N SER A 453 -23.13 -34.51 -4.92
CA SER A 453 -21.74 -34.04 -4.81
C SER A 453 -21.30 -33.98 -3.34
N SER A 454 -20.12 -34.50 -3.04
CA SER A 454 -19.55 -34.50 -1.67
C SER A 454 -19.27 -33.09 -1.16
N ASN A 455 -18.99 -32.14 -2.06
CA ASN A 455 -18.75 -30.75 -1.73
C ASN A 455 -19.92 -29.88 -2.23
N PRO A 456 -20.55 -29.07 -1.36
CA PRO A 456 -21.53 -28.07 -1.78
C PRO A 456 -20.86 -26.94 -2.56
N MET A 457 -21.59 -26.39 -3.53
CA MET A 457 -21.18 -25.18 -4.23
C MET A 457 -21.52 -23.95 -3.38
N PRO A 458 -20.57 -23.03 -3.13
CA PRO A 458 -20.86 -21.81 -2.39
C PRO A 458 -21.73 -20.85 -3.22
N ALA A 459 -22.73 -20.25 -2.59
CA ALA A 459 -23.56 -19.18 -3.16
C ALA A 459 -24.03 -18.21 -2.05
N TYR A 460 -24.74 -17.14 -2.40
CA TYR A 460 -25.29 -16.17 -1.46
C TYR A 460 -26.76 -15.90 -1.73
N ASP A 461 -27.57 -15.87 -0.68
CA ASP A 461 -28.99 -15.54 -0.70
C ASP A 461 -29.34 -14.82 0.61
N SER A 462 -29.84 -13.59 0.51
CA SER A 462 -30.12 -12.72 1.67
C SER A 462 -31.31 -13.18 2.50
N GLU A 463 -32.15 -14.08 1.98
CA GLU A 463 -33.34 -14.59 2.67
C GLU A 463 -33.06 -15.84 3.52
N LEU A 464 -31.86 -16.42 3.39
CA LEU A 464 -31.47 -17.67 4.04
C LEU A 464 -30.32 -17.45 5.02
N GLU A 465 -30.20 -18.32 6.01
CA GLU A 465 -29.08 -18.33 6.96
C GLU A 465 -27.85 -19.03 6.36
N ALA A 466 -26.66 -18.73 6.89
CA ALA A 466 -25.42 -19.38 6.46
C ALA A 466 -25.51 -20.90 6.73
N GLY A 467 -25.16 -21.71 5.73
CA GLY A 467 -25.25 -23.17 5.79
C GLY A 467 -26.56 -23.76 5.24
N GLN A 468 -27.55 -22.94 4.89
CA GLN A 468 -28.79 -23.40 4.26
C GLN A 468 -28.65 -23.54 2.73
N VAL A 469 -29.38 -24.50 2.16
CA VAL A 469 -29.41 -24.74 0.71
C VAL A 469 -30.22 -23.68 -0.01
N ILE A 470 -29.64 -23.11 -1.06
CA ILE A 470 -30.27 -22.11 -1.93
C ILE A 470 -31.08 -22.83 -3.02
N GLN A 471 -30.44 -23.77 -3.72
CA GLN A 471 -31.02 -24.53 -4.84
C GLN A 471 -30.17 -25.77 -5.21
N THR A 472 -30.73 -26.64 -6.06
CA THR A 472 -30.04 -27.81 -6.64
C THR A 472 -29.78 -27.63 -8.13
N ILE A 473 -28.83 -28.40 -8.68
CA ILE A 473 -28.56 -28.51 -10.12
C ILE A 473 -28.49 -30.00 -10.49
N PRO A 474 -29.40 -30.50 -11.35
CA PRO A 474 -30.58 -29.84 -11.91
C PRO A 474 -31.58 -29.34 -10.85
N SER A 475 -32.43 -28.38 -11.22
CA SER A 475 -33.30 -27.67 -10.27
C SER A 475 -34.41 -28.55 -9.71
N ALA A 476 -34.84 -28.25 -8.48
CA ALA A 476 -36.00 -28.89 -7.86
C ALA A 476 -37.23 -28.83 -8.78
N GLY A 477 -38.04 -29.89 -8.76
CA GLY A 477 -39.22 -30.07 -9.62
C GLY A 477 -38.92 -30.56 -11.04
N THR A 478 -37.65 -30.65 -11.45
CA THR A 478 -37.27 -31.29 -12.72
C THR A 478 -37.15 -32.80 -12.57
N LYS A 479 -37.29 -33.56 -13.66
CA LYS A 479 -37.13 -35.02 -13.67
C LYS A 479 -35.71 -35.40 -14.09
N ALA A 480 -35.10 -36.33 -13.38
CA ALA A 480 -33.78 -36.86 -13.66
C ALA A 480 -33.73 -38.37 -13.39
N VAL A 481 -32.92 -39.10 -14.14
CA VAL A 481 -32.77 -40.56 -13.98
C VAL A 481 -32.14 -40.87 -12.61
N ALA A 482 -32.58 -41.94 -11.95
CA ALA A 482 -31.93 -42.47 -10.75
C ALA A 482 -30.40 -42.63 -10.96
N GLY A 483 -29.60 -42.23 -9.98
CA GLY A 483 -28.13 -42.20 -10.04
C GLY A 483 -27.53 -40.94 -10.68
N THR A 484 -28.35 -40.00 -11.17
CA THR A 484 -27.85 -38.68 -11.60
C THR A 484 -27.21 -37.95 -10.41
N THR A 485 -26.07 -37.32 -10.63
CA THR A 485 -25.40 -36.52 -9.60
C THR A 485 -26.04 -35.13 -9.52
N ILE A 486 -26.57 -34.80 -8.34
CA ILE A 486 -27.18 -33.52 -8.02
C ILE A 486 -26.15 -32.67 -7.27
N TYR A 487 -25.90 -31.46 -7.78
CA TYR A 487 -25.08 -30.46 -7.11
C TYR A 487 -25.98 -29.58 -6.24
N ILE A 488 -25.49 -29.23 -5.04
CA ILE A 488 -26.25 -28.43 -4.08
C ILE A 488 -25.51 -27.11 -3.89
N GLN A 489 -26.22 -25.98 -4.03
CA GLN A 489 -25.70 -24.67 -3.67
C GLN A 489 -26.08 -24.32 -2.23
N VAL A 490 -25.09 -23.92 -1.44
CA VAL A 490 -25.26 -23.57 -0.01
C VAL A 490 -24.92 -22.10 0.20
N ASN A 491 -25.78 -21.44 0.98
CA ASN A 491 -25.60 -20.04 1.35
C ASN A 491 -24.38 -19.89 2.27
N THR A 492 -23.44 -19.07 1.84
CA THR A 492 -22.21 -18.79 2.57
C THR A 492 -22.36 -17.64 3.56
N GLY A 493 -23.48 -16.91 3.51
CA GLY A 493 -23.70 -15.70 4.32
C GLY A 493 -22.84 -14.50 3.92
N LYS A 494 -22.01 -14.64 2.87
CA LYS A 494 -21.18 -13.57 2.31
C LYS A 494 -21.46 -13.46 0.82
N ASP A 495 -21.90 -12.30 0.36
CA ASP A 495 -22.08 -12.06 -1.07
C ASP A 495 -20.71 -12.09 -1.76
N THR A 496 -20.45 -13.15 -2.52
CA THR A 496 -19.21 -13.30 -3.29
C THR A 496 -19.31 -12.68 -4.69
N ASN A 497 -20.49 -12.18 -5.08
CA ASN A 497 -20.80 -11.60 -6.38
C ASN A 497 -20.92 -10.07 -6.37
N SER A 498 -20.90 -9.44 -5.20
CA SER A 498 -20.71 -8.01 -5.06
C SER A 498 -19.38 -7.69 -4.36
N VAL A 499 -18.90 -6.47 -4.59
CA VAL A 499 -17.71 -5.90 -3.99
C VAL A 499 -18.03 -4.52 -3.48
N GLU A 500 -17.38 -4.11 -2.40
CA GLU A 500 -17.51 -2.75 -1.89
C GLU A 500 -16.88 -1.77 -2.89
N MET A 501 -17.61 -0.70 -3.23
CA MET A 501 -17.14 0.34 -4.13
C MET A 501 -15.90 0.99 -3.50
N PRO A 502 -14.73 0.94 -4.15
CA PRO A 502 -13.54 1.55 -3.61
C PRO A 502 -13.71 3.07 -3.58
N ASP A 503 -13.05 3.72 -2.62
CA ASP A 503 -12.76 5.14 -2.72
C ASP A 503 -11.66 5.31 -3.78
N LEU A 504 -11.99 5.95 -4.90
CA LEU A 504 -11.01 6.27 -5.93
C LEU A 504 -10.16 7.49 -5.56
N GLU A 505 -10.25 7.98 -4.31
CA GLU A 505 -9.55 9.13 -3.73
C GLU A 505 -9.54 10.35 -4.65
N VAL A 506 -10.68 11.04 -4.68
CA VAL A 506 -10.86 12.35 -5.32
C VAL A 506 -9.67 13.26 -4.97
N GLY A 507 -8.91 13.65 -6.00
CA GLY A 507 -7.75 14.54 -5.92
C GLY A 507 -6.38 13.87 -5.86
N LYS A 508 -6.29 12.52 -5.85
CA LYS A 508 -5.00 11.81 -5.67
C LYS A 508 -4.71 10.72 -6.70
N ASN A 509 -5.73 10.05 -7.24
CA ASN A 509 -5.52 8.95 -8.18
C ASN A 509 -5.71 9.37 -9.65
N THR A 510 -4.97 8.73 -10.55
CA THR A 510 -5.11 8.90 -12.00
C THR A 510 -6.16 7.95 -12.57
N LEU A 511 -6.58 8.20 -13.81
CA LEU A 511 -7.46 7.27 -14.54
C LEU A 511 -6.92 5.84 -14.58
N GLU A 512 -5.61 5.68 -14.71
CA GLU A 512 -4.95 4.38 -14.79
C GLU A 512 -5.02 3.64 -13.45
N VAL A 513 -4.78 4.34 -12.34
CA VAL A 513 -4.90 3.78 -10.99
C VAL A 513 -6.35 3.37 -10.68
N ALA A 514 -7.33 4.20 -11.04
CA ALA A 514 -8.73 3.81 -10.83
C ALA A 514 -9.16 2.64 -11.70
N LYS A 515 -8.73 2.60 -12.97
CA LYS A 515 -8.98 1.44 -13.82
C LYS A 515 -8.44 0.16 -13.17
N MET A 516 -7.20 0.22 -12.66
CA MET A 516 -6.58 -0.88 -11.93
C MET A 516 -7.40 -1.27 -10.69
N MET A 517 -7.78 -0.30 -9.85
CA MET A 517 -8.61 -0.50 -8.64
C MET A 517 -9.91 -1.22 -8.96
N LEU A 518 -10.66 -0.71 -9.95
CA LEU A 518 -11.92 -1.29 -10.39
C LEU A 518 -11.73 -2.71 -10.92
N GLU A 519 -10.76 -2.93 -11.82
CA GLU A 519 -10.48 -4.25 -12.40
C GLU A 519 -10.11 -5.29 -11.33
N SER A 520 -9.38 -4.89 -10.28
CA SER A 520 -8.98 -5.81 -9.19
C SER A 520 -10.15 -6.32 -8.35
N LEU A 521 -11.21 -5.52 -8.23
CA LEU A 521 -12.43 -5.86 -7.53
C LEU A 521 -13.43 -6.54 -8.47
N GLY A 522 -13.04 -6.76 -9.73
CA GLY A 522 -13.91 -7.31 -10.76
C GLY A 522 -14.98 -6.34 -11.22
N LEU A 523 -14.78 -5.03 -11.06
CA LEU A 523 -15.58 -3.96 -11.67
C LEU A 523 -14.93 -3.51 -13.00
N GLU A 524 -15.66 -2.77 -13.83
CA GLU A 524 -15.15 -2.26 -15.11
C GLU A 524 -15.17 -0.73 -15.11
N LEU A 525 -14.13 -0.08 -15.62
CA LEU A 525 -14.19 1.36 -15.89
C LEU A 525 -15.06 1.61 -17.12
N ASP A 526 -16.07 2.48 -17.01
CA ASP A 526 -16.88 2.88 -18.15
C ASP A 526 -16.14 3.94 -18.99
N THR A 527 -15.42 3.49 -20.01
CA THR A 527 -14.70 4.39 -20.93
C THR A 527 -15.61 5.36 -21.68
N ASN A 528 -16.91 5.09 -21.76
CA ASN A 528 -17.88 5.98 -22.41
C ASN A 528 -18.49 7.01 -21.44
N ASN A 529 -18.26 6.86 -20.13
CA ASN A 529 -18.73 7.76 -19.08
C ASN A 529 -17.54 8.36 -18.30
N ILE A 530 -16.52 8.82 -19.04
CA ILE A 530 -15.44 9.64 -18.51
C ILE A 530 -15.76 11.10 -18.80
N LYS A 531 -15.89 11.91 -17.74
CA LYS A 531 -16.14 13.35 -17.84
C LYS A 531 -14.88 14.13 -17.49
N TYR A 532 -14.76 15.35 -18.00
CA TYR A 532 -13.65 16.25 -17.70
C TYR A 532 -14.18 17.58 -17.19
N GLU A 533 -13.65 18.06 -16.07
CA GLU A 533 -13.98 19.36 -15.49
C GLU A 533 -12.71 20.10 -15.03
N ASP A 534 -12.73 21.43 -15.09
CA ASP A 534 -11.63 22.26 -14.58
C ASP A 534 -11.60 22.18 -13.05
N SER A 535 -10.41 21.97 -12.46
CA SER A 535 -10.27 21.92 -11.00
C SER A 535 -8.88 22.35 -10.54
N GLU A 536 -8.68 22.50 -9.23
CA GLU A 536 -7.36 22.79 -8.65
C GLU A 536 -6.37 21.61 -8.76
N TYR A 537 -6.88 20.39 -9.01
CA TYR A 537 -6.07 19.18 -9.10
C TYR A 537 -5.36 19.08 -10.46
N PRO A 538 -4.18 18.43 -10.54
CA PRO A 538 -3.47 18.24 -11.80
C PRO A 538 -4.35 17.60 -12.88
N LYS A 539 -4.06 17.90 -14.14
CA LYS A 539 -4.75 17.30 -15.28
C LYS A 539 -4.68 15.76 -15.19
N ASP A 540 -5.78 15.11 -15.57
CA ASP A 540 -5.97 13.65 -15.59
C ASP A 540 -6.03 12.99 -14.19
N THR A 541 -6.27 13.79 -13.14
CA THR A 541 -6.55 13.32 -11.77
C THR A 541 -8.05 13.15 -11.56
N ILE A 542 -8.48 12.08 -10.87
CA ILE A 542 -9.91 11.84 -10.58
C ILE A 542 -10.41 12.83 -9.56
N ILE A 543 -11.57 13.43 -9.85
CA ILE A 543 -12.23 14.40 -8.98
C ILE A 543 -13.67 14.00 -8.60
N ALA A 544 -14.25 13.00 -9.26
CA ALA A 544 -15.51 12.39 -8.85
C ALA A 544 -15.67 10.96 -9.38
N GLN A 545 -16.57 10.19 -8.77
CA GLN A 545 -16.97 8.83 -9.17
C GLN A 545 -18.50 8.69 -9.14
N ASP A 546 -19.07 7.87 -10.02
CA ASP A 546 -20.52 7.69 -10.15
C ASP A 546 -21.19 7.08 -8.90
N PHE A 547 -20.51 6.12 -8.27
CA PHE A 547 -21.01 5.41 -7.09
C PHE A 547 -20.21 5.81 -5.87
N LYS A 548 -20.87 6.13 -4.76
CA LYS A 548 -20.18 6.50 -3.52
C LYS A 548 -19.33 5.33 -3.00
N ALA A 549 -18.13 5.63 -2.50
CA ALA A 549 -17.29 4.68 -1.80
C ALA A 549 -18.07 3.98 -0.66
N GLY A 550 -17.81 2.68 -0.46
CA GLY A 550 -18.44 1.86 0.57
C GLY A 550 -19.78 1.22 0.18
N VAL A 551 -20.33 1.53 -0.99
CA VAL A 551 -21.57 0.90 -1.47
C VAL A 551 -21.27 -0.47 -2.06
N MET A 552 -22.06 -1.50 -1.76
CA MET A 552 -21.91 -2.82 -2.40
C MET A 552 -22.37 -2.78 -3.86
N ILE A 553 -21.47 -3.12 -4.78
CA ILE A 553 -21.69 -3.08 -6.22
C ILE A 553 -21.51 -4.49 -6.80
N PRO A 554 -22.43 -4.98 -7.67
CA PRO A 554 -22.23 -6.23 -8.38
C PRO A 554 -20.93 -6.23 -9.19
N LYS A 555 -20.19 -7.33 -9.19
CA LYS A 555 -19.05 -7.52 -10.08
C LYS A 555 -19.48 -7.35 -11.54
N LYS A 556 -18.58 -6.80 -12.37
CA LYS A 556 -18.74 -6.41 -13.78
C LYS A 556 -19.61 -5.18 -14.02
N THR A 557 -20.03 -4.49 -12.96
CA THR A 557 -20.64 -3.17 -13.10
C THR A 557 -19.63 -2.19 -13.72
N LYS A 558 -20.11 -1.37 -14.67
CA LYS A 558 -19.34 -0.31 -15.29
C LYS A 558 -19.44 0.98 -14.47
N ILE A 559 -18.30 1.56 -14.11
CA ILE A 559 -18.18 2.71 -13.23
C ILE A 559 -17.66 3.91 -14.05
N GLY A 560 -18.42 5.01 -14.09
CA GLY A 560 -17.94 6.28 -14.64
C GLY A 560 -17.17 7.11 -13.60
N VAL A 561 -16.30 7.98 -14.12
CA VAL A 561 -15.44 8.87 -13.33
C VAL A 561 -15.36 10.26 -13.97
N THR A 562 -15.11 11.27 -13.16
CA THR A 562 -14.78 12.63 -13.63
C THR A 562 -13.30 12.92 -13.37
N LEU A 563 -12.59 13.38 -14.39
CA LEU A 563 -11.19 13.77 -14.36
C LEU A 563 -11.03 15.30 -14.35
N SER A 564 -9.95 15.77 -13.76
CA SER A 564 -9.52 17.15 -13.81
C SER A 564 -8.91 17.49 -15.18
N ASN A 565 -9.24 18.63 -15.75
CA ASN A 565 -8.51 19.26 -16.86
C ASN A 565 -7.24 20.01 -16.40
N GLY A 566 -6.93 19.98 -15.11
CA GLY A 566 -6.01 20.92 -14.48
C GLY A 566 -6.73 22.23 -14.14
N SER A 567 -5.95 23.24 -13.76
CA SER A 567 -6.44 24.59 -13.44
C SER A 567 -7.06 25.35 -14.63
N GLY A 568 -7.19 24.71 -15.80
CA GLY A 568 -7.60 25.31 -17.07
C GLY A 568 -6.50 26.17 -17.72
N GLU A 569 -6.79 26.72 -18.90
CA GLU A 569 -5.93 27.72 -19.55
C GLU A 569 -5.83 28.99 -18.70
N ALA A 570 -4.66 29.65 -18.76
CA ALA A 570 -4.47 30.91 -18.07
C ALA A 570 -5.38 31.99 -18.66
N LYS A 571 -6.25 32.56 -17.84
CA LYS A 571 -7.16 33.65 -18.21
C LYS A 571 -6.63 34.97 -17.68
N LYS A 572 -6.83 36.03 -18.46
CA LYS A 572 -6.46 37.40 -18.10
C LYS A 572 -7.67 38.14 -17.54
N TYR A 573 -7.53 38.71 -16.35
CA TYR A 573 -8.50 39.57 -15.69
C TYR A 573 -7.87 40.90 -15.29
N THR A 574 -8.69 41.94 -15.13
CA THR A 574 -8.24 43.24 -14.61
C THR A 574 -8.83 43.45 -13.23
N ILE A 575 -7.97 43.55 -12.21
CA ILE A 575 -8.35 43.90 -10.84
C ILE A 575 -8.22 45.41 -10.69
N ARG A 576 -9.31 46.06 -10.29
CA ARG A 576 -9.35 47.51 -10.05
C ARG A 576 -9.29 47.80 -8.55
N LEU A 577 -8.33 48.64 -8.16
CA LEU A 577 -8.15 49.14 -6.80
C LEU A 577 -8.76 50.54 -6.71
N ASP A 578 -9.96 50.65 -6.15
CA ASP A 578 -10.71 51.91 -6.15
C ASP A 578 -10.31 52.88 -5.03
N ASN A 579 -9.80 52.37 -3.90
CA ASN A 579 -9.60 53.17 -2.68
C ASN A 579 -8.17 53.68 -2.49
N MET A 580 -7.48 54.07 -3.56
CA MET A 580 -6.08 54.51 -3.47
C MET A 580 -5.89 55.77 -2.60
N PRO A 581 -4.76 55.90 -1.85
CA PRO A 581 -4.46 57.10 -1.07
C PRO A 581 -4.40 58.37 -1.93
N ASN A 582 -4.83 59.49 -1.36
CA ASN A 582 -4.67 60.81 -1.95
C ASN A 582 -3.72 61.63 -1.08
N VAL A 583 -2.50 61.82 -1.56
CA VAL A 583 -1.42 62.52 -0.88
C VAL A 583 -0.78 63.48 -1.88
N LYS A 584 -0.89 64.77 -1.60
CA LYS A 584 -0.39 65.86 -2.44
C LYS A 584 1.05 65.61 -2.91
N ASN A 585 1.25 65.67 -4.23
CA ASN A 585 2.55 65.55 -4.91
C ASN A 585 3.41 64.34 -4.48
N THR A 586 2.78 63.24 -4.07
CA THR A 586 3.48 62.04 -3.60
C THR A 586 3.36 60.93 -4.63
N GLU A 587 4.50 60.39 -5.05
CA GLU A 587 4.57 59.18 -5.86
C GLU A 587 4.87 57.99 -4.97
N ALA A 588 4.31 56.83 -5.32
CA ALA A 588 4.57 55.58 -4.61
C ALA A 588 4.60 54.41 -5.58
N THR A 589 5.38 53.39 -5.23
CA THR A 589 5.53 52.17 -6.03
C THR A 589 4.45 51.16 -5.65
N VAL A 590 3.58 50.84 -6.60
CA VAL A 590 2.57 49.79 -6.45
C VAL A 590 3.11 48.49 -7.01
N ARG A 591 3.18 47.45 -6.19
CA ARG A 591 3.54 46.09 -6.62
C ARG A 591 2.46 45.10 -6.27
N ALA A 592 2.08 44.25 -7.22
CA ALA A 592 1.13 43.17 -6.99
C ALA A 592 1.81 41.80 -7.13
N TYR A 593 1.36 40.87 -6.29
CA TYR A 593 1.88 39.51 -6.20
C TYR A 593 0.73 38.51 -6.26
N LEU A 594 0.96 37.42 -6.99
CA LEU A 594 0.13 36.23 -6.94
C LEU A 594 0.84 35.14 -6.12
N ASP A 595 0.13 34.59 -5.13
CA ASP A 595 0.60 33.59 -4.16
C ASP A 595 1.96 33.90 -3.50
N GLY A 596 2.24 35.20 -3.32
CA GLY A 596 3.42 35.69 -2.62
C GLY A 596 4.76 35.51 -3.33
N THR A 597 4.79 34.94 -4.54
CA THR A 597 6.05 34.61 -5.24
C THR A 597 6.16 35.24 -6.63
N GLU A 598 5.05 35.43 -7.36
CA GLU A 598 5.07 35.98 -8.71
C GLU A 598 4.69 37.47 -8.71
N LYS A 599 5.63 38.34 -9.09
CA LYS A 599 5.37 39.78 -9.27
C LYS A 599 4.65 40.00 -10.59
N VAL A 600 3.36 40.33 -10.54
CA VAL A 600 2.50 40.51 -11.72
C VAL A 600 2.32 41.97 -12.12
N TYR A 601 2.70 42.92 -11.25
CA TYR A 601 2.63 44.36 -11.51
C TYR A 601 3.71 45.10 -10.72
N ASP A 602 4.32 46.13 -11.33
CA ASP A 602 5.34 46.99 -10.70
C ASP A 602 5.37 48.33 -11.44
N GLN A 603 4.68 49.34 -10.89
CA GLN A 603 4.65 50.69 -11.46
C GLN A 603 4.65 51.74 -10.36
N THR A 604 5.30 52.87 -10.63
CA THR A 604 5.21 54.08 -9.82
C THR A 604 3.98 54.88 -10.25
N VAL A 605 3.12 55.24 -9.29
CA VAL A 605 1.89 56.01 -9.53
C VAL A 605 1.86 57.26 -8.65
N LEU A 606 1.22 58.31 -9.15
CA LEU A 606 0.93 59.50 -8.36
C LEU A 606 -0.27 59.21 -7.44
N LEU A 607 -0.11 59.41 -6.13
CA LEU A 607 -1.15 59.21 -5.12
C LEU A 607 -2.15 60.37 -5.14
N ASN A 608 -3.01 60.43 -6.14
CA ASN A 608 -4.04 61.46 -6.29
C ASN A 608 -5.46 60.95 -6.01
N GLY A 609 -5.58 59.76 -5.40
CA GLY A 609 -6.86 59.06 -5.18
C GLY A 609 -7.44 58.38 -6.43
N SER A 610 -6.76 58.41 -7.58
CA SER A 610 -7.25 57.72 -8.77
C SER A 610 -7.11 56.21 -8.63
N PRO A 611 -8.11 55.43 -9.11
CA PRO A 611 -8.03 53.97 -9.09
C PRO A 611 -6.89 53.42 -9.94
N VAL A 612 -6.28 52.34 -9.47
CA VAL A 612 -5.24 51.60 -10.20
C VAL A 612 -5.82 50.30 -10.74
N SER A 613 -5.65 50.06 -12.05
CA SER A 613 -6.08 48.82 -12.72
C SER A 613 -4.87 47.93 -12.98
N ILE A 614 -4.95 46.70 -12.49
CA ILE A 614 -3.88 45.71 -12.54
C ILE A 614 -4.37 44.52 -13.35
N ASP A 615 -3.72 44.29 -14.49
CA ASP A 615 -3.94 43.09 -15.27
C ASP A 615 -3.22 41.91 -14.62
N VAL A 616 -3.97 40.85 -14.31
CA VAL A 616 -3.46 39.61 -13.75
C VAL A 616 -3.83 38.45 -14.67
N THR A 617 -2.85 37.59 -14.95
CA THR A 617 -3.05 36.37 -15.74
C THR A 617 -2.77 35.18 -14.85
N GLY A 618 -3.68 34.21 -14.81
CA GLY A 618 -3.57 33.06 -13.93
C GLY A 618 -4.63 32.00 -14.24
N SER A 619 -4.57 30.89 -13.52
CA SER A 619 -5.44 29.73 -13.69
C SER A 619 -5.85 29.17 -12.33
N GLY A 620 -6.99 28.46 -12.30
CA GLY A 620 -7.53 27.84 -11.09
C GLY A 620 -8.27 28.81 -10.15
N SER A 621 -8.81 28.26 -9.06
CA SER A 621 -9.55 28.99 -8.03
C SER A 621 -8.71 29.19 -6.75
N GLY A 622 -9.15 30.05 -5.83
CA GLY A 622 -8.55 30.18 -4.50
C GLY A 622 -7.17 30.85 -4.44
N ARG A 623 -6.74 31.54 -5.50
CA ARG A 623 -5.40 32.14 -5.59
C ARG A 623 -5.29 33.39 -4.74
N LYS A 624 -4.20 33.57 -3.98
CA LYS A 624 -4.00 34.73 -3.11
C LYS A 624 -3.38 35.89 -3.91
N PHE A 625 -4.09 37.01 -4.00
CA PHE A 625 -3.61 38.22 -4.66
C PHE A 625 -3.34 39.30 -3.62
N THR A 626 -2.13 39.88 -3.64
CA THR A 626 -1.69 40.86 -2.65
C THR A 626 -1.07 42.05 -3.35
N VAL A 627 -1.42 43.27 -2.92
CA VAL A 627 -0.84 44.51 -3.44
C VAL A 627 -0.15 45.28 -2.32
N THR A 628 1.04 45.75 -2.61
CA THR A 628 1.88 46.56 -1.73
C THR A 628 2.07 47.96 -2.30
N LEU A 629 2.20 48.94 -1.41
CA LEU A 629 2.53 50.33 -1.71
C LEU A 629 3.83 50.68 -0.97
N ASP A 630 4.90 50.95 -1.71
CA ASP A 630 6.27 51.16 -1.19
C ASP A 630 6.76 50.07 -0.21
N GLY A 631 6.26 48.84 -0.38
CA GLY A 631 6.62 47.67 0.42
C GLY A 631 5.60 47.30 1.51
N ASP A 632 4.67 48.18 1.85
CA ASP A 632 3.61 47.89 2.82
C ASP A 632 2.39 47.29 2.11
N THR A 633 1.86 46.16 2.58
CA THR A 633 0.65 45.54 2.03
C THR A 633 -0.56 46.43 2.25
N ILE A 634 -1.20 46.87 1.16
CA ILE A 634 -2.39 47.73 1.19
C ILE A 634 -3.69 47.02 0.77
N TYR A 635 -3.58 45.91 0.06
CA TYR A 635 -4.73 45.16 -0.45
C TYR A 635 -4.45 43.67 -0.47
N GLU A 636 -5.45 42.87 -0.11
CA GLU A 636 -5.44 41.42 -0.27
C GLU A 636 -6.83 40.94 -0.70
N CYS A 637 -6.87 39.95 -1.60
CA CYS A 637 -8.07 39.18 -1.89
C CYS A 637 -7.73 37.74 -2.29
N THR A 638 -8.74 36.87 -2.26
CA THR A 638 -8.68 35.54 -2.88
C THR A 638 -9.39 35.62 -4.24
N PHE A 639 -8.70 35.26 -5.31
CA PHE A 639 -9.18 35.38 -6.68
C PHE A 639 -9.42 34.00 -7.32
N ASP A 640 -10.50 33.89 -8.08
CA ASP A 640 -10.85 32.71 -8.85
C ASP A 640 -10.78 32.99 -10.35
N PHE A 641 -9.79 32.43 -11.05
CA PHE A 641 -9.60 32.60 -12.49
C PHE A 641 -10.56 31.75 -13.32
N THR A 642 -11.30 30.81 -12.73
CA THR A 642 -12.32 30.05 -13.44
C THR A 642 -13.58 30.90 -13.66
N THR A 643 -14.00 31.64 -12.63
CA THR A 643 -15.21 32.47 -12.62
C THR A 643 -14.95 33.97 -12.79
N GLY A 644 -13.72 34.43 -12.57
CA GLY A 644 -13.36 35.86 -12.56
C GLY A 644 -13.81 36.59 -11.31
N THR A 645 -14.12 35.88 -10.22
CA THR A 645 -14.66 36.45 -8.99
C THR A 645 -13.58 36.64 -7.93
N LYS A 646 -13.80 37.62 -7.03
CA LYS A 646 -12.94 37.91 -5.89
C LYS A 646 -13.70 37.77 -4.58
N THR A 647 -13.05 37.21 -3.57
CA THR A 647 -13.56 37.09 -2.19
C THR A 647 -12.51 37.60 -1.21
N ASN A 648 -12.91 37.86 0.05
CA ASN A 648 -12.01 38.40 1.08
C ASN A 648 -11.32 39.72 0.70
N ASP A 649 -12.01 40.59 -0.03
CA ASP A 649 -11.52 41.90 -0.46
C ASP A 649 -11.26 42.80 0.77
N LYS A 650 -9.97 43.09 1.06
CA LYS A 650 -9.53 43.84 2.23
C LYS A 650 -8.54 44.92 1.85
N TYR A 651 -8.82 46.15 2.31
CA TYR A 651 -7.88 47.28 2.25
C TYR A 651 -7.32 47.57 3.65
N SER A 652 -6.02 47.84 3.75
CA SER A 652 -5.41 48.31 4.99
C SER A 652 -4.33 49.35 4.70
N TYR A 653 -4.40 50.50 5.37
CA TYR A 653 -3.38 51.56 5.25
C TYR A 653 -2.66 51.81 6.58
N GLU A 654 -2.83 50.92 7.56
CA GLU A 654 -2.33 51.12 8.92
C GLU A 654 -0.80 51.29 8.97
N ASN A 655 -0.10 50.57 8.10
CA ASN A 655 1.36 50.61 8.03
C ASN A 655 1.89 51.66 7.04
N PHE A 656 1.04 52.20 6.17
CA PHE A 656 1.44 53.20 5.17
C PHE A 656 1.69 54.55 5.84
N LYS A 657 2.95 55.01 5.81
CA LYS A 657 3.39 56.23 6.47
C LYS A 657 3.60 57.36 5.49
N VAL A 658 3.09 58.54 5.84
CA VAL A 658 3.20 59.79 5.07
C VAL A 658 4.01 60.81 5.86
N SER A 659 4.81 61.62 5.17
CA SER A 659 5.55 62.73 5.79
C SER A 659 4.59 63.83 6.26
N VAL A 660 4.75 64.27 7.50
CA VAL A 660 3.95 65.35 8.09
C VAL A 660 4.51 66.70 7.63
N PRO A 661 3.75 67.53 6.90
CA PRO A 661 4.21 68.83 6.44
C PRO A 661 4.33 69.83 7.61
N SER A 662 5.17 70.84 7.43
CA SER A 662 5.21 71.97 8.37
C SER A 662 4.02 72.89 8.14
N VAL A 663 3.23 73.11 9.19
CA VAL A 663 2.11 74.08 9.19
C VAL A 663 2.30 75.20 10.21
N ARG A 664 3.48 75.29 10.82
CA ARG A 664 3.82 76.35 11.79
C ARG A 664 3.86 77.71 11.08
N GLY A 665 3.22 78.70 11.69
CA GLY A 665 3.07 80.05 11.13
C GLY A 665 1.90 80.22 10.17
N LEU A 666 1.25 79.13 9.75
CA LEU A 666 0.02 79.19 8.95
C LEU A 666 -1.18 79.58 9.82
N THR A 667 -2.21 80.14 9.18
CA THR A 667 -3.53 80.30 9.81
C THR A 667 -4.14 78.92 10.07
N GLN A 668 -5.05 78.81 11.05
CA GLN A 668 -5.74 77.55 11.31
C GLN A 668 -6.36 76.93 10.03
N ALA A 669 -7.05 77.74 9.23
CA ALA A 669 -7.69 77.28 7.99
C ALA A 669 -6.67 76.73 6.97
N ALA A 670 -5.57 77.45 6.76
CA ALA A 670 -4.52 77.02 5.83
C ALA A 670 -3.77 75.78 6.35
N ALA A 671 -3.55 75.68 7.66
CA ALA A 671 -2.95 74.50 8.28
C ALA A 671 -3.84 73.26 8.18
N GLU A 672 -5.15 73.42 8.36
CA GLU A 672 -6.11 72.34 8.19
C GLU A 672 -6.19 71.86 6.74
N GLU A 673 -6.21 72.77 5.78
CA GLU A 673 -6.22 72.46 4.34
C GLU A 673 -4.96 71.71 3.94
N GLU A 674 -3.78 72.20 4.36
CA GLU A 674 -2.50 71.56 4.02
C GLU A 674 -2.41 70.16 4.63
N LEU A 675 -2.75 69.97 5.91
CA LEU A 675 -2.70 68.64 6.54
C LEU A 675 -3.70 67.65 5.92
N LYS A 676 -4.90 68.10 5.56
CA LYS A 676 -5.90 67.27 4.86
C LYS A 676 -5.41 66.86 3.48
N ALA A 677 -4.66 67.72 2.77
CA ALA A 677 -4.09 67.42 1.47
C ALA A 677 -3.00 66.32 1.51
N TYR A 678 -2.41 66.06 2.68
CA TYR A 678 -1.50 64.93 2.92
C TYR A 678 -2.19 63.72 3.57
N GLY A 679 -3.52 63.72 3.66
CA GLY A 679 -4.31 62.60 4.17
C GLY A 679 -4.40 62.52 5.69
N PHE A 680 -4.08 63.59 6.43
CA PHE A 680 -4.21 63.62 7.89
C PHE A 680 -5.57 64.15 8.34
N LYS A 681 -6.08 63.59 9.44
CA LYS A 681 -7.15 64.20 10.22
C LYS A 681 -6.54 65.30 11.08
N VAL A 682 -7.27 66.39 11.31
CA VAL A 682 -6.75 67.53 12.06
C VAL A 682 -7.53 67.71 13.36
N ASN A 683 -6.80 67.80 14.47
CA ASN A 683 -7.34 68.16 15.76
C ASN A 683 -6.78 69.52 16.19
N VAL A 684 -7.64 70.42 16.65
CA VAL A 684 -7.23 71.80 16.96
C VAL A 684 -7.28 72.02 18.47
N LYS A 685 -6.17 72.53 19.02
CA LYS A 685 -6.09 73.04 20.39
C LYS A 685 -5.78 74.53 20.36
N THR A 686 -6.28 75.26 21.36
CA THR A 686 -5.99 76.70 21.49
C THR A 686 -5.21 76.96 22.77
N LYS A 687 -4.14 77.76 22.68
CA LYS A 687 -3.33 78.19 23.84
C LYS A 687 -2.83 79.63 23.65
N THR A 688 -2.65 80.35 24.74
CA THR A 688 -2.04 81.68 24.72
C THR A 688 -0.56 81.59 24.35
N SER A 689 -0.13 82.35 23.34
CA SER A 689 1.27 82.55 22.97
C SER A 689 1.58 84.05 22.92
N LEU A 690 2.63 84.48 23.63
CA LEU A 690 3.10 85.87 23.63
C LEU A 690 3.87 86.24 22.35
N ASN A 691 4.36 85.23 21.63
CA ASN A 691 5.28 85.39 20.49
C ASN A 691 4.67 84.93 19.16
N THR A 692 3.35 84.68 19.12
CA THR A 692 2.66 84.23 17.89
C THR A 692 1.33 84.96 17.76
N PRO A 693 1.05 85.61 16.61
CA PRO A 693 -0.23 86.26 16.34
C PRO A 693 -1.44 85.34 16.59
N SER A 694 -2.53 85.94 17.06
CA SER A 694 -3.79 85.21 17.26
C SER A 694 -4.27 84.57 15.95
N GLY A 695 -4.72 83.31 16.01
CA GLY A 695 -5.20 82.55 14.86
C GLY A 695 -4.12 81.80 14.05
N GLN A 696 -2.84 81.90 14.43
CA GLN A 696 -1.75 81.15 13.79
C GLN A 696 -1.30 79.93 14.59
N VAL A 697 -0.88 78.87 13.88
CA VAL A 697 -0.33 77.64 14.47
C VAL A 697 1.10 77.89 14.95
N PHE A 698 1.41 77.59 16.21
CA PHE A 698 2.77 77.69 16.74
C PHE A 698 3.37 76.35 17.19
N LEU A 699 2.55 75.30 17.28
CA LEU A 699 2.96 73.95 17.62
C LEU A 699 2.13 72.93 16.83
N GLN A 700 2.76 71.85 16.39
CA GLN A 700 2.10 70.69 15.79
C GLN A 700 2.65 69.40 16.40
N ASP A 701 1.82 68.37 16.48
CA ASP A 701 2.18 67.01 16.91
C ASP A 701 1.47 65.97 16.03
N PRO A 702 2.19 65.07 15.34
CA PRO A 702 3.65 64.94 15.28
C PRO A 702 4.37 66.17 14.69
N SER A 703 5.67 66.30 15.02
CA SER A 703 6.52 67.39 14.51
C SER A 703 6.72 67.30 12.99
N ASP A 704 7.00 68.46 12.37
CA ASP A 704 7.30 68.56 10.95
C ASP A 704 8.49 67.68 10.55
N GLY A 705 8.41 67.07 9.37
CA GLY A 705 9.45 66.16 8.86
C GLY A 705 9.47 64.76 9.49
N ARG A 706 8.59 64.47 10.46
CA ARG A 706 8.32 63.09 10.90
C ARG A 706 7.33 62.41 9.97
N THR A 707 7.30 61.08 10.00
CA THR A 707 6.30 60.28 9.30
C THR A 707 5.19 59.85 10.25
N ALA A 708 3.93 59.90 9.80
CA ALA A 708 2.78 59.40 10.55
C ALA A 708 1.89 58.54 9.64
N GLY A 709 1.07 57.67 10.21
CA GLY A 709 0.19 56.79 9.43
C GLY A 709 -0.82 57.59 8.60
N TYR A 710 -1.12 57.14 7.38
CA TYR A 710 -2.15 57.76 6.55
C TYR A 710 -3.52 57.69 7.24
N GLY A 711 -4.27 58.79 7.25
CA GLY A 711 -5.55 58.90 7.97
C GLY A 711 -5.42 59.11 9.49
N SER A 712 -4.20 59.19 10.03
CA SER A 712 -3.96 59.51 11.45
C SER A 712 -4.22 60.98 11.76
N THR A 713 -4.32 61.30 13.05
CA THR A 713 -4.63 62.65 13.52
C THR A 713 -3.38 63.45 13.84
N VAL A 714 -3.21 64.61 13.20
CA VAL A 714 -2.22 65.63 13.57
C VAL A 714 -2.90 66.68 14.43
N THR A 715 -2.37 66.93 15.62
CA THR A 715 -2.87 67.98 16.51
C THR A 715 -2.10 69.28 16.28
N ILE A 716 -2.80 70.33 15.86
CA ILE A 716 -2.26 71.69 15.76
C ILE A 716 -2.66 72.52 16.99
N THR A 717 -1.74 73.35 17.48
CA THR A 717 -2.01 74.32 18.55
C THR A 717 -1.97 75.74 17.98
N VAL A 718 -3.12 76.41 18.05
CA VAL A 718 -3.36 77.77 17.55
C VAL A 718 -3.20 78.77 18.70
N SER A 719 -2.54 79.90 18.42
CA SER A 719 -2.40 80.99 19.38
C SER A 719 -3.73 81.73 19.56
N SER A 720 -4.15 81.97 20.80
CA SER A 720 -5.24 82.92 21.10
C SER A 720 -4.77 84.38 21.14
N GLY A 721 -3.46 84.64 21.02
CA GLY A 721 -2.84 85.95 21.22
C GLY A 721 -2.61 86.27 22.70
N GLY A 722 -1.51 86.95 23.00
CA GLY A 722 -1.20 87.49 24.32
C GLY A 722 -1.69 88.94 24.45
N PHE A 723 -2.43 89.25 25.52
CA PHE A 723 -2.76 90.61 25.90
C PHE A 723 -1.48 91.32 26.36
N ILE A 724 -0.93 92.25 25.56
CA ILE A 724 0.05 93.22 26.07
C ILE A 724 -0.77 94.36 26.69
N GLY A 725 -1.06 94.26 27.99
CA GLY A 725 -1.55 95.38 28.77
C GLY A 725 -0.44 96.41 28.90
N GLY A 726 -0.58 97.55 28.22
CA GLY A 726 0.25 98.72 28.47
C GLY A 726 -0.17 99.38 29.77
N ASP A 727 0.74 99.43 30.74
CA ASP A 727 0.64 100.32 31.90
C ASP A 727 1.57 101.51 31.63
N THR A 728 0.97 102.67 31.33
CA THR A 728 1.65 103.96 31.28
C THR A 728 1.14 104.82 32.43
N THR A 729 1.79 104.76 33.59
CA THR A 729 1.83 105.89 34.53
C THR A 729 3.19 105.96 35.26
N ASN A 730 3.81 107.13 35.08
CA ASN A 730 5.05 107.73 35.64
C ASN A 730 4.89 108.04 37.16
N PRO A 731 5.83 108.63 37.96
CA PRO A 731 7.24 109.02 37.74
C PRO A 731 8.21 108.74 38.93
N ASP A 732 9.53 108.76 38.68
CA ASP A 732 10.55 109.36 39.58
C ASP A 732 11.99 109.14 39.06
N ALA A 733 12.57 110.18 38.42
CA ALA A 733 14.02 110.49 38.42
C ALA A 733 14.28 111.85 37.75
N ASN A 734 14.29 112.86 38.62
CA ASN A 734 14.80 114.23 38.57
C ASN A 734 15.74 114.78 37.45
N SER A 735 15.39 116.03 37.08
CA SER A 735 16.19 117.28 37.04
C SER A 735 17.25 117.55 35.96
N ALA A 736 16.99 118.59 35.14
CA ALA A 736 17.72 119.88 35.13
C ALA A 736 17.15 120.83 34.05
N GLY A 737 16.90 122.11 34.41
CA GLY A 737 16.60 123.21 33.47
C GLY A 737 15.45 124.10 33.90
#